data_AF-A0A972ARE9-F1
#
_entry.id   AF-A0A972ARE9-F1
#
_cell.length_a   1.000
_cell.length_b   1.000
_cell.length_c   1.000
_cell.angle_alpha   90.00
_cell.angle_beta   90.00
_cell.angle_gamma   90.00
#
_symmetry.space_group_name_H-M   'P 1'
#
loop_
_entity.id
_entity.type
_entity.pdbx_description
1 polymer ?
#
loop_
_entity_poly.entity_id
_entity_poly.type
_entity_poly.pdbx_seq_one_letter_code
_entity_poly.pdbx_strand_id
1 'polypeptide(L)'
;MNIFKKTAVRVVAIILVAATAITLTISFLLFQRDKVSSSGTAYVDFGCLLEEGDEVTVEKVTPAPVDKDVEIYAFDFRLSSGQPDGAIEIIIPYSDKGLKEEEELLSVCGKYLNQETNEWEDVFYTVDTEANKVHIITNHLSTYGVFKITNPGKRSEYISEVNVYAAYMTDSRARAIVQAFAEQSDSWQENAAAAFLETTDTLRYFAAANAHTFFSLGEAYDAWVTKPFQNFMSGLGVSTACAQLACNAYNNGFRSAETTFTAVKSSLDIAINFATPSIKLAYLSVGMIDLALSDVQTFAVANKYKSTKNMYDAYYKRKENSRALNDWRTLFESYYKKNKDNPQLVLDMMRAEIDRYVNEYWTVAGTDWESWIDAYEKNGKLSKYPWPVKKDRENISAIHKSQLYEYLNSVFRTMCRNMYLDSLIEREKEYNKLADFYNTKFSIIIQEDKDKGEKSTWAGCYARLAPLSSTADPSSWTGKLNSDGGGTITFTLLAHLKAGFPMTLELYLTSADIKSGKKLKSVTLKSFSENTQTVVLEPRKVNQTEETEPASSEDTDSSTPTSVPPVTKEPVKEANPWYDATIVSLDNTNPKAFAGWYAVLEYPKDMHVELEDMLAMFDNTGKCILRFQKSDYEALESPSKIWLYQYKEDLLSKKKPDVIASFSLSGSYSGEYSGEPLYTILVKAKPKGNKDDILNSISGDYSSYMIRAELFIPGEGMMQIDKKEDYEPWEKPSAEVWLHYNGPSLTLKSYSDPYLTEHVLEKFSDTRYEITYQNGTTTVTHTVEIISVGHRAKYTFLSETEGGQRNLSVYILEKK
;
A
#
# COMPACT_ATOMS: atom_id res chain seq x y z
N MET A 1 -21.83 -47.51 -39.95
CA MET A 1 -20.92 -47.27 -38.80
C MET A 1 -20.37 -45.84 -38.70
N ASN A 2 -20.58 -44.94 -39.68
CA ASN A 2 -20.09 -43.54 -39.63
C ASN A 2 -21.15 -42.50 -39.19
N ILE A 3 -22.45 -42.83 -39.26
CA ILE A 3 -23.53 -41.90 -38.90
C ILE A 3 -23.71 -41.83 -37.38
N PHE A 4 -23.65 -42.96 -36.66
CA PHE A 4 -23.79 -42.99 -35.20
C PHE A 4 -22.66 -42.26 -34.45
N LYS A 5 -21.42 -42.23 -34.98
CA LYS A 5 -20.32 -41.44 -34.40
C LYS A 5 -20.53 -39.93 -34.55
N LYS A 6 -21.02 -39.47 -35.72
CA LYS A 6 -21.35 -38.05 -35.93
C LYS A 6 -22.52 -37.58 -35.06
N THR A 7 -23.53 -38.43 -34.87
CA THR A 7 -24.66 -38.11 -33.99
C THR A 7 -24.25 -38.09 -32.52
N ALA A 8 -23.41 -39.04 -32.06
CA ALA A 8 -22.90 -39.06 -30.69
C ALA A 8 -22.01 -37.85 -30.38
N VAL A 9 -21.13 -37.45 -31.31
CA VAL A 9 -20.27 -36.26 -31.14
C VAL A 9 -21.09 -34.97 -31.13
N ARG A 10 -22.13 -34.85 -31.97
CA ARG A 10 -23.05 -33.69 -31.92
C ARG A 10 -23.87 -33.65 -30.64
N VAL A 11 -24.33 -34.78 -30.13
CA VAL A 11 -25.07 -34.85 -28.85
C VAL A 11 -24.15 -34.50 -27.68
N VAL A 12 -22.90 -34.99 -27.67
CA VAL A 12 -21.91 -34.62 -26.64
C VAL A 12 -21.55 -33.14 -26.71
N ALA A 13 -21.37 -32.57 -27.91
CA ALA A 13 -21.11 -31.14 -28.08
C ALA A 13 -22.31 -30.27 -27.66
N ILE A 14 -23.53 -30.68 -27.98
CA ILE A 14 -24.75 -29.97 -27.55
C ILE A 14 -24.94 -30.07 -26.03
N ILE A 15 -24.64 -31.23 -25.42
CA ILE A 15 -24.66 -31.39 -23.96
C ILE A 15 -23.55 -30.57 -23.32
N LEU A 16 -22.36 -30.48 -23.90
CA LEU A 16 -21.28 -29.64 -23.40
C LEU A 16 -21.68 -28.17 -23.47
N VAL A 17 -22.15 -27.68 -24.61
CA VAL A 17 -22.59 -26.29 -24.79
C VAL A 17 -23.77 -25.96 -23.88
N ALA A 18 -24.73 -26.88 -23.73
CA ALA A 18 -25.83 -26.71 -22.78
C ALA A 18 -25.34 -26.74 -21.33
N ALA A 19 -24.40 -27.60 -20.97
CA ALA A 19 -23.79 -27.63 -19.66
C ALA A 19 -23.05 -26.32 -19.40
N THR A 20 -22.15 -25.87 -20.29
CA THR A 20 -21.42 -24.60 -20.14
C THR A 20 -22.36 -23.39 -20.13
N ALA A 21 -23.43 -23.39 -20.94
CA ALA A 21 -24.44 -22.35 -20.90
C ALA A 21 -25.20 -22.40 -19.57
N ILE A 22 -25.59 -23.57 -19.06
CA ILE A 22 -26.23 -23.72 -17.74
C ILE A 22 -25.27 -23.32 -16.62
N THR A 23 -23.97 -23.64 -16.67
CA THR A 23 -22.98 -23.18 -15.69
C THR A 23 -22.77 -21.68 -15.78
N LEU A 24 -22.71 -21.10 -16.99
CA LEU A 24 -22.62 -19.65 -17.18
C LEU A 24 -23.90 -18.95 -16.74
N THR A 25 -25.07 -19.56 -16.92
CA THR A 25 -26.36 -19.00 -16.50
C THR A 25 -26.56 -19.18 -15.00
N ILE A 26 -26.09 -20.28 -14.39
CA ILE A 26 -26.10 -20.50 -12.94
C ILE A 26 -25.06 -19.60 -12.28
N SER A 27 -23.86 -19.42 -12.85
CA SER A 27 -22.90 -18.41 -12.39
C SER A 27 -23.49 -17.01 -12.55
N PHE A 28 -24.06 -16.66 -13.70
CA PHE A 28 -24.73 -15.38 -13.91
C PHE A 28 -25.93 -15.18 -12.97
N LEU A 29 -26.70 -16.22 -12.64
CA LEU A 29 -27.83 -16.16 -11.68
C LEU A 29 -27.38 -16.21 -10.22
N LEU A 30 -26.26 -16.87 -9.89
CA LEU A 30 -25.61 -16.81 -8.58
C LEU A 30 -24.98 -15.43 -8.36
N PHE A 31 -24.44 -14.80 -9.41
CA PHE A 31 -23.94 -13.43 -9.42
C PHE A 31 -25.05 -12.36 -9.54
N GLN A 32 -26.23 -12.68 -10.07
CA GLN A 32 -27.38 -11.76 -10.09
C GLN A 32 -28.30 -11.91 -8.86
N ARG A 33 -28.06 -12.88 -7.97
CA ARG A 33 -28.82 -12.98 -6.72
C ARG A 33 -28.33 -12.04 -5.64
N ASP A 34 -27.18 -11.40 -5.84
CA ASP A 34 -26.89 -10.10 -5.27
C ASP A 34 -27.61 -9.07 -6.13
N LYS A 35 -28.88 -8.83 -5.82
CA LYS A 35 -29.55 -7.61 -6.30
C LYS A 35 -28.72 -6.44 -5.80
N VAL A 36 -27.88 -5.89 -6.66
CA VAL A 36 -27.45 -4.50 -6.59
C VAL A 36 -28.74 -3.68 -6.55
N SER A 37 -29.15 -3.31 -5.33
CA SER A 37 -30.25 -2.39 -5.13
C SER A 37 -29.87 -1.06 -5.76
N SER A 38 -30.89 -0.36 -6.27
CA SER A 38 -30.79 0.92 -6.97
C SER A 38 -29.83 1.89 -6.30
N SER A 39 -29.13 2.67 -7.13
CA SER A 39 -28.08 3.65 -6.85
C SER A 39 -28.45 4.82 -5.90
N GLY A 40 -29.17 4.57 -4.81
CA GLY A 40 -29.60 5.59 -3.84
C GLY A 40 -30.08 5.09 -2.48
N THR A 41 -30.01 3.79 -2.16
CA THR A 41 -30.46 3.24 -0.86
C THR A 41 -29.35 2.41 -0.21
N ALA A 42 -29.20 2.54 1.12
CA ALA A 42 -28.26 1.73 1.90
C ALA A 42 -28.58 0.23 1.85
N TYR A 43 -27.58 -0.63 1.94
CA TYR A 43 -27.74 -2.09 1.93
C TYR A 43 -26.63 -2.82 2.70
N VAL A 44 -26.83 -4.12 2.92
CA VAL A 44 -25.87 -5.01 3.60
C VAL A 44 -25.38 -6.08 2.62
N ASP A 45 -24.07 -6.27 2.55
CA ASP A 45 -23.42 -7.39 1.89
C ASP A 45 -22.96 -8.42 2.94
N PHE A 46 -23.65 -9.56 2.97
CA PHE A 46 -23.36 -10.66 3.89
C PHE A 46 -22.15 -11.51 3.47
N GLY A 47 -21.67 -11.38 2.22
CA GLY A 47 -20.54 -12.16 1.69
C GLY A 47 -20.79 -13.67 1.58
N CYS A 48 -22.01 -14.13 1.90
CA CYS A 48 -22.46 -15.51 1.76
C CYS A 48 -23.99 -15.56 1.62
N LEU A 49 -24.50 -16.74 1.25
CA LEU A 49 -25.93 -17.00 1.21
C LEU A 49 -26.49 -17.08 2.63
N LEU A 50 -27.51 -16.27 2.92
CA LEU A 50 -28.31 -16.37 4.14
C LEU A 50 -29.11 -17.67 4.17
N GLU A 51 -29.52 -18.09 5.37
CA GLU A 51 -30.39 -19.26 5.52
C GLU A 51 -31.76 -19.02 4.87
N GLU A 52 -32.40 -20.11 4.43
CA GLU A 52 -33.70 -20.01 3.77
C GLU A 52 -34.76 -19.50 4.75
N GLY A 53 -35.28 -18.30 4.50
CA GLY A 53 -36.28 -17.63 5.36
C GLY A 53 -35.78 -16.38 6.09
N ASP A 54 -34.49 -16.02 5.95
CA ASP A 54 -33.96 -14.79 6.51
C ASP A 54 -34.38 -13.53 5.72
N GLU A 55 -34.89 -12.53 6.44
CA GLU A 55 -35.30 -11.23 5.91
C GLU A 55 -34.42 -10.11 6.48
N VAL A 56 -33.96 -9.22 5.60
CA VAL A 56 -33.15 -8.05 5.94
C VAL A 56 -33.99 -6.79 5.80
N THR A 57 -34.03 -5.98 6.86
CA THR A 57 -34.74 -4.69 6.89
C THR A 57 -33.74 -3.55 7.00
N VAL A 58 -33.90 -2.52 6.16
CA VAL A 58 -33.08 -1.31 6.17
C VAL A 58 -34.00 -0.09 6.20
N GLU A 59 -33.93 0.71 7.27
CA GLU A 59 -34.79 1.87 7.48
C GLU A 59 -33.97 3.15 7.64
N LYS A 60 -34.29 4.20 6.88
CA LYS A 60 -33.63 5.50 7.06
C LYS A 60 -34.06 6.12 8.39
N VAL A 61 -33.11 6.59 9.18
CA VAL A 61 -33.35 7.26 10.47
C VAL A 61 -32.84 8.69 10.46
N THR A 62 -33.43 9.54 11.31
CA THR A 62 -33.01 10.94 11.49
C THR A 62 -32.50 11.12 12.92
N PRO A 63 -31.18 11.03 13.14
CA PRO A 63 -30.60 11.18 14.47
C PRO A 63 -30.60 12.63 14.93
N ALA A 64 -30.41 12.84 16.24
CA ALA A 64 -30.24 14.18 16.80
C ALA A 64 -29.00 14.88 16.18
N PRO A 65 -29.06 16.18 15.86
CA PRO A 65 -27.90 16.93 15.41
C PRO A 65 -26.79 16.91 16.47
N VAL A 66 -25.56 16.61 16.06
CA VAL A 66 -24.38 16.58 16.95
C VAL A 66 -23.66 17.93 16.97
N ASP A 67 -23.57 18.59 15.81
CA ASP A 67 -23.09 19.97 15.65
C ASP A 67 -23.82 20.62 14.45
N LYS A 68 -23.84 21.95 14.39
CA LYS A 68 -24.36 22.71 13.24
C LYS A 68 -23.51 22.54 11.97
N ASP A 69 -22.25 22.17 12.14
CA ASP A 69 -21.25 22.00 11.07
C ASP A 69 -21.08 20.51 10.69
N VAL A 70 -22.06 19.66 11.04
CA VAL A 70 -22.05 18.21 10.79
C VAL A 70 -23.36 17.72 10.16
N GLU A 71 -23.27 17.12 8.97
CA GLU A 71 -24.41 16.42 8.33
C GLU A 71 -24.35 14.92 8.62
N ILE A 72 -25.50 14.27 8.88
CA ILE A 72 -25.56 12.83 9.22
C ILE A 72 -26.55 12.10 8.30
N TYR A 73 -26.07 11.03 7.65
CA TYR A 73 -26.84 10.11 6.81
C TYR A 73 -26.94 8.76 7.52
N ALA A 74 -28.05 8.46 8.19
CA ALA A 74 -28.17 7.28 9.06
C ALA A 74 -29.30 6.32 8.68
N PHE A 75 -29.05 5.03 8.93
CA PHE A 75 -29.95 3.92 8.64
C PHE A 75 -29.89 2.87 9.76
N ASP A 76 -31.03 2.28 10.09
CA ASP A 76 -31.16 1.14 10.99
C ASP A 76 -31.20 -0.16 10.17
N PHE A 77 -30.40 -1.13 10.57
CA PHE A 77 -30.27 -2.41 9.88
C PHE A 77 -30.68 -3.56 10.80
N ARG A 78 -31.53 -4.46 10.31
CA ARG A 78 -32.01 -5.63 11.07
C ARG A 78 -32.05 -6.87 10.22
N LEU A 79 -31.78 -8.01 10.85
CA LEU A 79 -31.92 -9.35 10.28
C LEU A 79 -32.92 -10.14 11.13
N SER A 80 -33.87 -10.84 10.50
CA SER A 80 -34.92 -11.58 11.21
C SER A 80 -34.41 -12.66 12.15
N SER A 81 -33.25 -13.27 11.83
CA SER A 81 -32.56 -14.26 12.66
C SER A 81 -31.71 -13.65 13.78
N GLY A 82 -31.64 -12.32 13.87
CA GLY A 82 -30.91 -11.59 14.90
C GLY A 82 -29.62 -10.96 14.38
N GLN A 83 -28.48 -11.43 14.88
CA GLN A 83 -27.15 -10.93 14.48
C GLN A 83 -26.52 -11.86 13.45
N PRO A 84 -25.67 -11.34 12.54
CA PRO A 84 -25.00 -12.18 11.56
C PRO A 84 -23.95 -13.08 12.25
N ASP A 85 -23.77 -14.29 11.71
CA ASP A 85 -22.79 -15.27 12.20
C ASP A 85 -21.32 -14.94 11.80
N GLY A 86 -21.03 -13.69 11.43
CA GLY A 86 -19.71 -13.29 10.93
C GLY A 86 -19.66 -11.85 10.43
N ALA A 87 -18.52 -11.49 9.84
CA ALA A 87 -18.29 -10.18 9.27
C ALA A 87 -19.18 -9.95 8.03
N ILE A 88 -19.80 -8.78 8.01
CA ILE A 88 -20.66 -8.23 6.98
C ILE A 88 -20.14 -6.84 6.58
N GLU A 89 -20.65 -6.32 5.48
CA GLU A 89 -20.36 -4.94 5.07
C GLU A 89 -21.66 -4.18 4.87
N ILE A 90 -21.70 -2.99 5.43
CA ILE A 90 -22.81 -2.05 5.36
C ILE A 90 -22.40 -0.93 4.42
N ILE A 91 -23.20 -0.68 3.39
CA ILE A 91 -22.93 0.34 2.38
C ILE A 91 -23.96 1.45 2.53
N ILE A 92 -23.49 2.67 2.84
CA ILE A 92 -24.34 3.85 3.05
C ILE A 92 -23.97 4.95 2.04
N PRO A 93 -24.93 5.44 1.22
CA PRO A 93 -24.67 6.56 0.32
C PRO A 93 -24.63 7.90 1.08
N TYR A 94 -23.84 8.86 0.59
CA TYR A 94 -23.75 10.22 1.12
C TYR A 94 -23.81 11.28 0.01
N SER A 95 -23.85 12.57 0.39
CA SER A 95 -23.76 13.70 -0.56
C SER A 95 -22.38 14.36 -0.50
N ASP A 96 -21.68 14.32 -1.62
CA ASP A 96 -20.42 15.03 -1.91
C ASP A 96 -20.56 16.56 -1.95
N LYS A 97 -21.77 17.07 -2.22
CA LYS A 97 -22.08 18.51 -2.37
C LYS A 97 -21.30 19.42 -1.42
N GLY A 98 -20.44 20.28 -1.98
CA GLY A 98 -19.66 21.26 -1.23
C GLY A 98 -18.29 20.75 -0.75
N LEU A 99 -17.89 19.54 -1.17
CA LEU A 99 -16.55 18.99 -1.01
C LEU A 99 -15.97 18.70 -2.40
N LYS A 100 -14.66 18.85 -2.54
CA LYS A 100 -13.89 18.21 -3.62
C LYS A 100 -13.60 16.77 -3.25
N GLU A 101 -13.32 15.93 -4.25
CA GLU A 101 -12.97 14.51 -4.07
C GLU A 101 -11.92 14.31 -2.97
N GLU A 102 -10.89 15.14 -2.96
CA GLU A 102 -9.85 15.06 -1.96
C GLU A 102 -10.28 15.49 -0.53
N GLU A 103 -11.30 16.35 -0.43
CA GLU A 103 -11.90 16.81 0.83
C GLU A 103 -12.91 15.80 1.37
N GLU A 104 -13.54 14.99 0.51
CA GLU A 104 -14.45 13.91 0.92
C GLU A 104 -13.77 12.86 1.78
N LEU A 105 -12.56 12.43 1.40
CA LEU A 105 -11.73 11.51 2.19
C LEU A 105 -11.39 12.03 3.60
N LEU A 106 -11.48 13.34 3.81
CA LEU A 106 -11.15 14.01 5.08
C LEU A 106 -12.37 14.29 5.94
N SER A 107 -13.46 14.67 5.29
CA SER A 107 -14.64 15.20 5.94
C SER A 107 -15.70 14.13 6.18
N VAL A 108 -15.63 12.96 5.52
CA VAL A 108 -16.65 11.91 5.62
C VAL A 108 -16.19 10.78 6.53
N CYS A 109 -16.97 10.42 7.55
CA CYS A 109 -16.70 9.27 8.42
C CYS A 109 -17.91 8.37 8.67
N GLY A 110 -17.67 7.07 8.83
CA GLY A 110 -18.69 6.08 9.24
C GLY A 110 -18.69 5.90 10.76
N LYS A 111 -19.89 5.75 11.35
CA LYS A 111 -20.10 5.49 12.78
C LYS A 111 -21.28 4.56 13.02
N TYR A 112 -21.35 3.94 14.19
CA TYR A 112 -22.55 3.24 14.67
C TYR A 112 -23.08 3.86 15.97
N LEU A 113 -24.37 3.75 16.20
CA LEU A 113 -25.01 4.23 17.43
C LEU A 113 -25.04 3.09 18.45
N ASN A 114 -24.25 3.23 19.52
CA ASN A 114 -24.32 2.31 20.64
C ASN A 114 -25.61 2.55 21.43
N GLN A 115 -26.48 1.55 21.49
CA GLN A 115 -27.79 1.66 22.15
C GLN A 115 -27.71 1.68 23.68
N GLU A 116 -26.63 1.20 24.28
CA GLU A 116 -26.43 1.20 25.72
C GLU A 116 -26.01 2.59 26.23
N THR A 117 -25.08 3.24 25.52
CA THR A 117 -24.56 4.57 25.86
C THR A 117 -25.35 5.70 25.22
N ASN A 118 -26.08 5.40 24.14
CA ASN A 118 -26.73 6.38 23.26
C ASN A 118 -25.73 7.38 22.65
N GLU A 119 -24.50 6.92 22.40
CA GLU A 119 -23.41 7.68 21.78
C GLU A 119 -23.01 7.06 20.44
N TRP A 120 -22.53 7.91 19.53
CA TRP A 120 -21.98 7.46 18.24
C TRP A 120 -20.53 7.03 18.41
N GLU A 121 -20.24 5.78 18.05
CA GLU A 121 -18.94 5.15 18.18
C GLU A 121 -18.32 4.87 16.80
N ASP A 122 -16.99 4.79 16.78
CA ASP A 122 -16.21 4.58 15.56
C ASP A 122 -16.39 3.18 15.00
N VAL A 123 -16.28 3.08 13.67
CA VAL A 123 -16.31 1.81 12.93
C VAL A 123 -15.21 1.83 11.88
N PHE A 124 -14.88 0.65 11.35
CA PHE A 124 -13.97 0.54 10.21
C PHE A 124 -14.72 0.87 8.91
N TYR A 125 -14.28 1.90 8.17
CA TYR A 125 -14.95 2.32 6.93
C TYR A 125 -14.02 2.74 5.78
N THR A 126 -14.43 2.63 4.52
CA THR A 126 -13.80 3.37 3.40
C THR A 126 -14.81 4.32 2.79
N VAL A 127 -14.29 5.41 2.23
CA VAL A 127 -15.06 6.32 1.40
C VAL A 127 -14.73 6.01 -0.06
N ASP A 128 -15.74 5.57 -0.80
CA ASP A 128 -15.73 5.47 -2.26
C ASP A 128 -16.24 6.79 -2.82
N THR A 129 -15.31 7.66 -3.21
CA THR A 129 -15.58 8.99 -3.76
C THR A 129 -16.09 8.94 -5.20
N GLU A 130 -15.85 7.85 -5.93
CA GLU A 130 -16.40 7.68 -7.28
C GLU A 130 -17.90 7.34 -7.23
N ALA A 131 -18.31 6.53 -6.24
CA ALA A 131 -19.69 6.09 -6.08
C ALA A 131 -20.49 6.86 -5.02
N ASN A 132 -19.86 7.81 -4.31
CA ASN A 132 -20.40 8.55 -3.16
C ASN A 132 -20.99 7.61 -2.08
N LYS A 133 -20.20 6.59 -1.71
CA LYS A 133 -20.59 5.57 -0.74
C LYS A 133 -19.56 5.41 0.36
N VAL A 134 -20.04 5.14 1.57
CA VAL A 134 -19.21 4.66 2.66
C VAL A 134 -19.46 3.17 2.85
N HIS A 135 -18.38 2.40 2.83
CA HIS A 135 -18.36 0.96 3.07
C HIS A 135 -17.91 0.72 4.49
N ILE A 136 -18.70 0.04 5.32
CA ILE A 136 -18.43 -0.20 6.74
C ILE A 136 -18.32 -1.71 6.94
N ILE A 137 -17.19 -2.22 7.42
CA ILE A 137 -17.09 -3.64 7.82
C ILE A 137 -17.44 -3.79 9.30
N THR A 138 -18.24 -4.80 9.61
CA THR A 138 -18.69 -5.05 10.99
C THR A 138 -19.14 -6.49 11.16
N ASN A 139 -19.41 -6.94 12.38
CA ASN A 139 -19.98 -8.26 12.69
C ASN A 139 -21.33 -8.15 13.43
N HIS A 140 -21.94 -6.97 13.41
CA HIS A 140 -23.23 -6.75 14.05
C HIS A 140 -24.11 -5.81 13.22
N LEU A 141 -25.41 -5.90 13.43
CA LEU A 141 -26.42 -5.04 12.84
C LEU A 141 -27.02 -4.15 13.93
N SER A 142 -27.10 -2.86 13.62
CA SER A 142 -27.59 -1.79 14.50
C SER A 142 -27.92 -0.56 13.64
N THR A 143 -27.96 0.62 14.25
CA THR A 143 -28.05 1.89 13.52
C THR A 143 -26.66 2.39 13.17
N TYR A 144 -26.41 2.63 11.87
CA TYR A 144 -25.16 3.18 11.36
C TYR A 144 -25.40 4.53 10.68
N GLY A 145 -24.38 5.38 10.67
CA GLY A 145 -24.44 6.73 10.13
C GLY A 145 -23.15 7.15 9.43
N VAL A 146 -23.30 7.93 8.37
CA VAL A 146 -22.20 8.64 7.71
C VAL A 146 -22.25 10.11 8.10
N PHE A 147 -21.16 10.60 8.66
CA PHE A 147 -20.99 11.95 9.18
C PHE A 147 -20.13 12.76 8.22
N LYS A 148 -20.48 14.02 8.01
CA LYS A 148 -19.71 14.97 7.19
C LYS A 148 -19.31 16.18 8.03
N ILE A 149 -18.01 16.36 8.29
CA ILE A 149 -17.44 17.35 9.22
C ILE A 149 -16.78 18.51 8.47
N THR A 150 -17.03 19.76 8.92
CA THR A 150 -16.37 20.97 8.39
C THR A 150 -15.71 21.83 9.47
N ASN A 151 -14.46 21.56 9.92
CA ASN A 151 -13.51 22.57 10.47
C ASN A 151 -12.12 22.04 10.99
N PRO A 152 -10.99 22.25 10.27
CA PRO A 152 -9.62 22.02 10.80
C PRO A 152 -8.92 23.28 11.41
N GLY A 153 -7.93 23.11 12.32
CA GLY A 153 -6.93 24.16 12.65
C GLY A 153 -6.82 24.77 14.08
N LYS A 154 -7.19 24.09 15.18
CA LYS A 154 -7.14 24.63 16.56
C LYS A 154 -5.96 24.05 17.39
N ARG A 155 -5.44 24.76 18.42
CA ARG A 155 -4.42 24.21 19.36
C ARG A 155 -4.86 23.00 20.20
N SER A 156 -6.17 22.80 20.28
CA SER A 156 -6.80 21.64 20.91
C SER A 156 -7.12 20.57 19.88
N GLU A 157 -6.55 20.63 18.67
CA GLU A 157 -6.69 19.59 17.67
C GLU A 157 -6.01 18.32 18.21
N TYR A 158 -6.79 17.25 18.27
CA TYR A 158 -6.37 15.92 18.72
C TYR A 158 -6.88 14.91 17.70
N ILE A 159 -6.21 13.76 17.60
CA ILE A 159 -6.72 12.65 16.80
C ILE A 159 -7.91 12.08 17.59
N SER A 160 -9.13 12.36 17.13
CA SER A 160 -10.36 11.88 17.77
C SER A 160 -10.79 10.52 17.26
N GLU A 161 -10.39 10.16 16.04
CA GLU A 161 -10.81 8.94 15.34
C GLU A 161 -9.64 8.41 14.52
N VAL A 162 -9.49 7.08 14.48
CA VAL A 162 -8.54 6.43 13.57
C VAL A 162 -9.29 5.44 12.70
N ASN A 163 -9.47 5.81 11.43
CA ASN A 163 -9.99 4.88 10.46
C ASN A 163 -8.88 4.03 9.85
N VAL A 164 -8.86 2.76 10.23
CA VAL A 164 -7.88 1.77 9.75
C VAL A 164 -8.42 0.86 8.67
N TYR A 165 -9.52 1.15 7.98
CA TYR A 165 -10.08 0.16 7.04
C TYR A 165 -9.24 0.01 5.77
N ALA A 166 -8.89 1.12 5.10
CA ALA A 166 -8.01 1.08 3.93
C ALA A 166 -6.54 0.90 4.33
N ALA A 167 -5.84 -0.03 3.70
CA ALA A 167 -4.39 -0.16 3.82
C ALA A 167 -3.64 0.55 2.69
N TYR A 168 -4.29 0.78 1.53
CA TYR A 168 -3.72 1.35 0.30
C TYR A 168 -2.31 0.84 -0.07
N MET A 169 -1.93 -0.34 0.44
CA MET A 169 -0.61 -0.91 0.25
C MET A 169 -0.66 -1.86 -0.94
N THR A 170 0.30 -1.77 -1.84
CA THR A 170 0.36 -2.73 -2.95
C THR A 170 0.81 -4.10 -2.45
N ASP A 171 0.34 -5.17 -3.09
CA ASP A 171 0.67 -6.56 -2.75
C ASP A 171 2.18 -6.81 -2.74
N SER A 172 2.90 -6.27 -3.73
CA SER A 172 4.35 -6.41 -3.84
C SER A 172 5.07 -5.74 -2.68
N ARG A 173 4.59 -4.57 -2.24
CA ARG A 173 5.12 -3.83 -1.10
C ARG A 173 4.84 -4.55 0.21
N ALA A 174 3.60 -5.02 0.40
CA ALA A 174 3.21 -5.78 1.58
C ALA A 174 4.06 -7.05 1.75
N ARG A 175 4.27 -7.81 0.67
CA ARG A 175 5.17 -8.99 0.68
C ARG A 175 6.60 -8.63 1.07
N ALA A 176 7.16 -7.60 0.45
CA ALA A 176 8.55 -7.20 0.70
C ALA A 176 8.78 -6.81 2.17
N ILE A 177 7.82 -6.13 2.81
CA ILE A 177 7.90 -5.76 4.24
C ILE A 177 7.87 -6.99 5.12
N VAL A 178 6.90 -7.89 4.90
CA VAL A 178 6.77 -9.13 5.68
C VAL A 178 8.03 -9.98 5.55
N GLN A 179 8.59 -10.09 4.35
CA GLN A 179 9.83 -10.81 4.11
C GLN A 179 11.02 -10.14 4.83
N ALA A 180 11.21 -8.84 4.68
CA ALA A 180 12.30 -8.11 5.32
C ALA A 180 12.24 -8.19 6.85
N PHE A 181 11.03 -8.15 7.43
CA PHE A 181 10.78 -8.37 8.86
C PHE A 181 11.15 -9.79 9.28
N ALA A 182 10.74 -10.79 8.49
CA ALA A 182 11.03 -12.19 8.76
C ALA A 182 12.52 -12.51 8.70
N GLU A 183 13.25 -11.89 7.77
CA GLU A 183 14.70 -12.04 7.62
C GLU A 183 15.49 -11.24 8.66
N GLN A 184 14.81 -10.39 9.46
CA GLN A 184 15.45 -9.44 10.38
C GLN A 184 16.54 -8.61 9.70
N SER A 185 16.32 -8.22 8.45
CA SER A 185 17.29 -7.44 7.67
C SER A 185 17.61 -6.09 8.35
N ASP A 186 18.84 -5.61 8.24
CA ASP A 186 19.30 -4.39 8.95
C ASP A 186 18.44 -3.14 8.71
N SER A 187 17.63 -3.10 7.65
CA SER A 187 16.76 -1.97 7.28
C SER A 187 15.26 -2.25 7.38
N TRP A 188 14.82 -3.38 7.94
CA TRP A 188 13.40 -3.75 7.91
C TRP A 188 12.50 -2.74 8.64
N GLN A 189 12.97 -2.16 9.74
CA GLN A 189 12.22 -1.18 10.54
C GLN A 189 12.00 0.12 9.77
N GLU A 190 13.05 0.62 9.13
CA GLU A 190 13.00 1.82 8.29
C GLU A 190 12.11 1.59 7.07
N ASN A 191 12.25 0.43 6.41
CA ASN A 191 11.43 0.07 5.25
C ASN A 191 9.95 -0.08 5.61
N ALA A 192 9.63 -0.70 6.75
CA ALA A 192 8.27 -0.85 7.23
C ALA A 192 7.65 0.50 7.60
N ALA A 193 8.39 1.35 8.33
CA ALA A 193 7.95 2.69 8.68
C ALA A 193 7.75 3.58 7.43
N ALA A 194 8.68 3.55 6.48
CA ALA A 194 8.58 4.29 5.22
C ALA A 194 7.40 3.81 4.38
N ALA A 195 7.20 2.49 4.26
CA ALA A 195 6.07 1.96 3.52
C ALA A 195 4.73 2.32 4.17
N PHE A 196 4.65 2.27 5.50
CA PHE A 196 3.47 2.73 6.21
C PHE A 196 3.18 4.18 5.86
N LEU A 197 4.17 5.07 5.97
CA LEU A 197 4.04 6.48 5.62
C LEU A 197 3.64 6.70 4.16
N GLU A 198 4.27 6.00 3.20
CA GLU A 198 3.93 6.07 1.78
C GLU A 198 2.47 5.65 1.52
N THR A 199 1.99 4.61 2.20
CA THR A 199 0.63 4.09 2.01
C THR A 199 -0.43 4.91 2.75
N THR A 200 -0.03 5.58 3.83
CA THR A 200 -0.89 6.42 4.68
C THR A 200 -0.73 7.91 4.38
N ASP A 201 0.09 8.30 3.39
CA ASP A 201 0.09 9.65 2.78
C ASP A 201 -1.29 9.98 2.16
N THR A 202 -2.14 8.96 2.00
CA THR A 202 -3.56 9.02 1.67
C THR A 202 -4.48 9.34 2.85
N LEU A 203 -4.07 9.06 4.10
CA LEU A 203 -4.74 9.47 5.33
C LEU A 203 -4.23 10.86 5.72
N ARG A 204 -4.83 11.90 5.12
CA ARG A 204 -4.44 13.32 5.26
C ARG A 204 -4.28 13.82 6.71
N TYR A 205 -4.86 13.14 7.73
CA TYR A 205 -4.59 13.39 9.15
C TYR A 205 -3.12 13.14 9.56
N PHE A 206 -2.44 12.16 8.96
CA PHE A 206 -1.01 11.87 9.18
C PHE A 206 -0.09 12.73 8.32
N ALA A 207 -0.49 13.05 7.09
CA ALA A 207 0.24 13.97 6.22
C ALA A 207 0.37 15.37 6.85
N ALA A 208 -0.69 15.84 7.54
CA ALA A 208 -0.67 17.12 8.25
C ALA A 208 0.23 17.12 9.50
N ALA A 209 0.48 15.95 10.10
CA ALA A 209 1.37 15.77 11.25
C ALA A 209 2.86 15.77 10.88
N ASN A 210 3.20 15.92 9.59
CA ASN A 210 4.57 16.11 9.14
C ASN A 210 5.49 15.00 9.67
N ALA A 211 5.15 13.73 9.40
CA ALA A 211 5.92 12.57 9.86
C ALA A 211 7.40 12.59 9.39
N HIS A 212 7.69 13.29 8.29
CA HIS A 212 9.07 13.57 7.85
C HIS A 212 9.85 14.42 8.86
N THR A 213 9.19 15.29 9.62
CA THR A 213 9.85 16.12 10.63
C THR A 213 10.34 15.27 11.81
N PHE A 214 9.68 14.16 12.15
CA PHE A 214 10.15 13.25 13.20
C PHE A 214 11.47 12.54 12.89
N PHE A 215 11.71 12.18 11.63
CA PHE A 215 13.01 11.59 11.24
C PHE A 215 14.16 12.61 11.34
N SER A 216 13.86 13.92 11.30
CA SER A 216 14.82 15.02 11.49
C SER A 216 14.89 15.59 12.92
N LEU A 217 14.04 15.13 13.85
CA LEU A 217 13.90 15.70 15.20
C LEU A 217 14.89 15.16 16.24
N GLY A 218 15.92 14.40 15.83
CA GLY A 218 16.86 13.69 16.70
C GLY A 218 17.66 14.53 17.71
N GLU A 219 17.31 15.79 17.96
CA GLU A 219 17.95 16.64 18.96
C GLU A 219 16.99 17.14 20.07
N ALA A 220 15.68 17.30 19.82
CA ALA A 220 14.76 17.92 20.80
C ALA A 220 14.02 16.93 21.73
N TYR A 221 13.85 15.67 21.32
CA TYR A 221 13.07 14.66 22.05
C TYR A 221 13.73 13.27 22.09
N ASP A 222 15.04 13.20 21.82
CA ASP A 222 15.72 12.01 21.30
C ASP A 222 15.65 10.75 22.20
N ALA A 223 15.58 10.94 23.53
CA ALA A 223 15.44 9.82 24.47
C ALA A 223 14.01 9.25 24.59
N TRP A 224 12.98 10.00 24.19
CA TRP A 224 11.57 9.69 24.51
C TRP A 224 10.68 9.51 23.28
N VAL A 225 11.08 10.06 22.12
CA VAL A 225 10.25 10.11 20.92
C VAL A 225 10.80 9.24 19.80
N THR A 226 12.10 9.36 19.45
CA THR A 226 12.65 8.74 18.23
C THR A 226 12.50 7.21 18.23
N LYS A 227 12.94 6.53 19.30
CA LYS A 227 12.88 5.05 19.38
C LYS A 227 11.45 4.51 19.54
N PRO A 228 10.61 5.01 20.47
CA PRO A 228 9.22 4.57 20.56
C PRO A 228 8.44 4.81 19.26
N PHE A 229 8.63 5.97 18.63
CA PHE A 229 8.01 6.29 17.34
C PHE A 229 8.46 5.33 16.24
N GLN A 230 9.77 5.09 16.07
CA GLN A 230 10.27 4.11 15.10
C GLN A 230 9.68 2.70 15.32
N ASN A 231 9.54 2.28 16.58
CA ASN A 231 8.89 1.00 16.91
C ASN A 231 7.40 0.99 16.57
N PHE A 232 6.66 2.07 16.88
CA PHE A 232 5.24 2.19 16.49
C PHE A 232 5.07 2.15 14.97
N MET A 233 5.89 2.92 14.24
CA MET A 233 5.81 3.04 12.79
C MET A 233 6.19 1.76 12.06
N SER A 234 7.23 1.06 12.53
CA SER A 234 7.59 -0.24 11.97
C SER A 234 6.55 -1.32 12.28
N GLY A 235 6.00 -1.35 13.49
CA GLY A 235 4.88 -2.23 13.86
C GLY A 235 3.61 -1.96 13.05
N LEU A 236 3.32 -0.68 12.78
CA LEU A 236 2.23 -0.25 11.90
C LEU A 236 2.46 -0.64 10.43
N GLY A 237 3.70 -0.56 9.94
CA GLY A 237 4.07 -1.04 8.61
C GLY A 237 3.85 -2.54 8.45
N VAL A 238 4.29 -3.34 9.42
CA VAL A 238 4.09 -4.79 9.41
C VAL A 238 2.61 -5.16 9.53
N SER A 239 1.87 -4.55 10.46
CA SER A 239 0.43 -4.85 10.64
C SER A 239 -0.40 -4.39 9.45
N THR A 240 -0.08 -3.25 8.82
CA THR A 240 -0.73 -2.78 7.58
C THR A 240 -0.44 -3.71 6.41
N ALA A 241 0.81 -4.17 6.25
CA ALA A 241 1.14 -5.17 5.25
C ALA A 241 0.35 -6.47 5.45
N CYS A 242 0.22 -6.95 6.68
CA CYS A 242 -0.56 -8.15 7.00
C CYS A 242 -2.05 -7.96 6.72
N ALA A 243 -2.63 -6.82 7.11
CA ALA A 243 -4.03 -6.49 6.83
C ALA A 243 -4.30 -6.42 5.32
N GLN A 244 -3.36 -5.88 4.53
CA GLN A 244 -3.46 -5.88 3.07
C GLN A 244 -3.46 -7.29 2.49
N LEU A 245 -2.56 -8.17 2.94
CA LEU A 245 -2.51 -9.56 2.48
C LEU A 245 -3.80 -10.33 2.82
N ALA A 246 -4.38 -10.09 4.01
CA ALA A 246 -5.67 -10.65 4.40
C ALA A 246 -6.83 -10.09 3.52
N CYS A 247 -6.85 -8.77 3.28
CA CYS A 247 -7.80 -8.12 2.38
C CYS A 247 -7.75 -8.71 0.96
N ASN A 248 -6.56 -8.96 0.44
CA ASN A 248 -6.37 -9.57 -0.87
C ASN A 248 -6.88 -11.01 -0.92
N ALA A 249 -6.62 -11.80 0.13
CA ALA A 249 -7.17 -13.16 0.23
C ALA A 249 -8.71 -13.13 0.21
N TYR A 250 -9.32 -12.16 0.91
CA TYR A 250 -10.76 -11.92 0.91
C TYR A 250 -11.29 -11.50 -0.48
N ASN A 251 -10.78 -10.41 -1.05
CA ASN A 251 -11.31 -9.79 -2.28
C ASN A 251 -11.05 -10.65 -3.53
N ASN A 252 -9.84 -11.17 -3.68
CA ASN A 252 -9.47 -11.92 -4.88
C ASN A 252 -9.95 -13.38 -4.83
N GLY A 253 -10.18 -13.92 -3.63
CA GLY A 253 -10.45 -15.35 -3.41
C GLY A 253 -9.50 -16.25 -4.21
N PHE A 254 -10.01 -17.36 -4.73
CA PHE A 254 -9.26 -18.34 -5.53
C PHE A 254 -8.90 -17.89 -6.96
N ARG A 255 -9.03 -16.60 -7.31
CA ARG A 255 -8.83 -16.11 -8.69
C ARG A 255 -7.40 -15.65 -8.99
N SER A 256 -6.50 -15.60 -8.01
CA SER A 256 -5.13 -15.14 -8.24
C SER A 256 -4.27 -16.22 -8.93
N ALA A 257 -3.23 -15.80 -9.64
CA ALA A 257 -2.21 -16.70 -10.13
C ALA A 257 -1.60 -17.42 -8.90
N GLU A 258 -1.73 -18.74 -8.85
CA GLU A 258 -1.25 -19.64 -7.78
C GLU A 258 0.15 -19.26 -7.25
N THR A 259 1.03 -18.78 -8.14
CA THR A 259 2.37 -18.25 -7.84
C THR A 259 2.39 -17.09 -6.85
N THR A 260 1.38 -16.21 -6.87
CA THR A 260 1.29 -15.03 -5.98
C THR A 260 0.94 -15.46 -4.56
N PHE A 261 -0.05 -16.35 -4.37
CA PHE A 261 -0.40 -16.84 -3.04
C PHE A 261 0.70 -17.73 -2.44
N THR A 262 1.35 -18.57 -3.25
CA THR A 262 2.49 -19.38 -2.79
C THR A 262 3.67 -18.51 -2.36
N ALA A 263 3.97 -17.43 -3.09
CA ALA A 263 5.01 -16.47 -2.71
C ALA A 263 4.64 -15.71 -1.42
N VAL A 264 3.39 -15.24 -1.29
CA VAL A 264 2.90 -14.60 -0.05
C VAL A 264 2.98 -15.57 1.13
N LYS A 265 2.52 -16.80 0.95
CA LYS A 265 2.53 -17.84 1.99
C LYS A 265 3.96 -18.15 2.43
N SER A 266 4.89 -18.28 1.49
CA SER A 266 6.31 -18.51 1.79
C SER A 266 6.91 -17.37 2.61
N SER A 267 6.62 -16.11 2.28
CA SER A 267 7.06 -14.96 3.10
C SER A 267 6.46 -15.00 4.51
N LEU A 268 5.18 -15.36 4.63
CA LEU A 268 4.50 -15.47 5.93
C LEU A 268 4.98 -16.70 6.74
N ASP A 269 5.35 -17.81 6.08
CA ASP A 269 5.97 -19.00 6.69
C ASP A 269 7.30 -18.64 7.37
N ILE A 270 8.12 -17.80 6.74
CA ILE A 270 9.36 -17.31 7.34
C ILE A 270 9.01 -16.37 8.52
N ALA A 271 8.00 -15.52 8.35
CA ALA A 271 7.57 -14.54 9.35
C ALA A 271 6.87 -15.16 10.57
N ILE A 272 6.38 -16.40 10.48
CA ILE A 272 5.61 -17.06 11.54
C ILE A 272 6.42 -17.22 12.84
N ASN A 273 7.76 -17.22 12.74
CA ASN A 273 8.65 -17.26 13.91
C ASN A 273 8.66 -15.93 14.70
N PHE A 274 8.16 -14.84 14.11
CA PHE A 274 8.02 -13.52 14.72
C PHE A 274 6.54 -13.17 14.97
N ALA A 275 5.68 -14.19 15.06
CA ALA A 275 4.23 -14.09 14.92
C ALA A 275 3.53 -13.13 15.90
N THR A 276 3.38 -11.88 15.48
CA THR A 276 2.36 -10.95 15.97
C THR A 276 0.96 -11.45 15.59
N PRO A 277 -0.11 -11.04 16.30
CA PRO A 277 -1.48 -11.41 15.93
C PRO A 277 -1.81 -11.14 14.45
N SER A 278 -1.40 -9.98 13.89
CA SER A 278 -1.63 -9.64 12.48
C SER A 278 -0.97 -10.61 11.51
N ILE A 279 0.26 -11.09 11.80
CA ILE A 279 0.94 -12.08 10.96
C ILE A 279 0.19 -13.41 10.97
N LYS A 280 -0.27 -13.87 12.15
CA LYS A 280 -1.01 -15.14 12.27
C LYS A 280 -2.32 -15.11 11.47
N LEU A 281 -3.03 -13.99 11.50
CA LEU A 281 -4.28 -13.79 10.77
C LEU A 281 -4.07 -13.76 9.25
N ALA A 282 -3.05 -13.03 8.78
CA ALA A 282 -2.68 -12.98 7.37
C ALA A 282 -2.23 -14.36 6.87
N TYR A 283 -1.40 -15.07 7.66
CA TYR A 283 -0.95 -16.43 7.37
C TYR A 283 -2.12 -17.37 7.17
N LEU A 284 -3.06 -17.38 8.12
CA LEU A 284 -4.20 -18.28 8.09
C LEU A 284 -5.14 -17.98 6.91
N SER A 285 -5.39 -16.70 6.63
CA SER A 285 -6.21 -16.26 5.48
C SER A 285 -5.61 -16.73 4.14
N VAL A 286 -4.31 -16.50 3.93
CA VAL A 286 -3.60 -16.91 2.71
C VAL A 286 -3.50 -18.43 2.63
N GLY A 287 -3.26 -19.11 3.75
CA GLY A 287 -3.17 -20.56 3.83
C GLY A 287 -4.48 -21.29 3.51
N MET A 288 -5.64 -20.70 3.81
CA MET A 288 -6.95 -21.23 3.38
C MET A 288 -7.13 -21.13 1.88
N ILE A 289 -6.68 -20.03 1.27
CA ILE A 289 -6.72 -19.87 -0.18
C ILE A 289 -5.82 -20.91 -0.85
N ASP A 290 -4.59 -21.08 -0.35
CA ASP A 290 -3.66 -22.13 -0.79
C ASP A 290 -4.24 -23.54 -0.63
N LEU A 291 -4.94 -23.82 0.47
CA LEU A 291 -5.58 -25.11 0.70
C LEU A 291 -6.62 -25.46 -0.38
N ALA A 292 -7.43 -24.50 -0.81
CA ALA A 292 -8.44 -24.75 -1.84
C ALA A 292 -7.95 -24.55 -3.28
N LEU A 293 -6.79 -23.90 -3.49
CA LEU A 293 -6.06 -23.94 -4.76
C LEU A 293 -5.23 -25.21 -4.96
N SER A 294 -4.91 -25.93 -3.88
CA SER A 294 -4.05 -27.10 -3.92
C SER A 294 -4.46 -28.10 -5.00
N ASP A 295 -3.56 -28.36 -5.94
CA ASP A 295 -3.76 -29.30 -7.04
C ASP A 295 -4.17 -30.69 -6.55
N VAL A 296 -5.42 -31.06 -6.81
CA VAL A 296 -5.90 -32.42 -6.58
C VAL A 296 -5.72 -33.21 -7.87
N GLN A 297 -4.67 -34.03 -7.94
CA GLN A 297 -4.45 -34.90 -9.09
C GLN A 297 -5.60 -35.90 -9.23
N THR A 298 -6.33 -35.82 -10.34
CA THR A 298 -7.41 -36.76 -10.67
C THR A 298 -7.09 -37.49 -11.98
N PHE A 299 -7.43 -38.77 -12.02
CA PHE A 299 -7.32 -39.61 -13.23
C PHE A 299 -8.70 -40.14 -13.61
N ALA A 300 -8.85 -40.52 -14.87
CA ALA A 300 -10.08 -41.16 -15.34
C ALA A 300 -10.39 -42.41 -14.50
N VAL A 301 -11.58 -42.45 -13.90
CA VAL A 301 -12.08 -43.65 -13.20
C VAL A 301 -12.28 -44.75 -14.25
N ALA A 302 -11.63 -45.90 -14.06
CA ALA A 302 -11.76 -47.02 -14.98
C ALA A 302 -13.25 -47.40 -15.14
N ASN A 303 -13.71 -47.61 -16.37
CA ASN A 303 -15.12 -47.88 -16.67
C ASN A 303 -15.74 -49.00 -15.81
N LYS A 304 -14.94 -50.01 -15.44
CA LYS A 304 -15.37 -51.12 -14.56
C LYS A 304 -15.80 -50.69 -13.15
N TYR A 305 -15.36 -49.52 -12.65
CA TYR A 305 -15.71 -49.00 -11.33
C TYR A 305 -16.78 -47.90 -11.37
N LYS A 306 -17.38 -47.63 -12.52
CA LYS A 306 -18.41 -46.58 -12.64
C LYS A 306 -19.60 -46.80 -11.69
N SER A 307 -20.06 -48.04 -11.54
CA SER A 307 -21.13 -48.38 -10.59
C SER A 307 -20.71 -48.15 -9.13
N THR A 308 -19.47 -48.51 -8.78
CA THR A 308 -18.91 -48.27 -7.45
C THR A 308 -18.77 -46.78 -7.17
N LYS A 309 -18.32 -45.98 -8.15
CA LYS A 309 -18.30 -44.52 -8.02
C LYS A 309 -19.70 -43.95 -7.81
N ASN A 310 -20.71 -44.41 -8.54
CA ASN A 310 -22.09 -43.96 -8.33
C ASN A 310 -22.61 -44.27 -6.92
N MET A 311 -22.19 -45.42 -6.35
CA MET A 311 -22.53 -45.78 -4.98
C MET A 311 -21.80 -44.91 -3.95
N TYR A 312 -20.52 -44.60 -4.18
CA TYR A 312 -19.77 -43.59 -3.43
C TYR A 312 -20.49 -42.23 -3.46
N ASP A 313 -20.86 -41.74 -4.65
CA ASP A 313 -21.56 -40.45 -4.79
C ASP A 313 -22.92 -40.48 -4.08
N ALA A 314 -23.61 -41.62 -4.08
CA ALA A 314 -24.88 -41.79 -3.38
C ALA A 314 -24.73 -41.78 -1.85
N TYR A 315 -23.61 -42.23 -1.30
CA TYR A 315 -23.33 -42.17 0.13
C TYR A 315 -23.32 -40.72 0.64
N TYR A 316 -22.58 -39.84 -0.03
CA TYR A 316 -22.47 -38.42 0.35
C TYR A 316 -23.69 -37.56 -0.01
N LYS A 317 -24.63 -38.10 -0.79
CA LYS A 317 -25.94 -37.46 -1.05
C LYS A 317 -26.96 -37.70 0.06
N ARG A 318 -26.72 -38.65 0.96
CA ARG A 318 -27.64 -38.92 2.08
C ARG A 318 -27.50 -37.83 3.14
N LYS A 319 -28.63 -37.38 3.70
CA LYS A 319 -28.68 -36.26 4.64
C LYS A 319 -27.81 -36.50 5.88
N GLU A 320 -27.73 -37.73 6.36
CA GLU A 320 -26.93 -38.14 7.51
C GLU A 320 -25.40 -38.12 7.27
N ASN A 321 -24.96 -38.12 6.01
CA ASN A 321 -23.54 -38.15 5.62
C ASN A 321 -23.08 -36.82 4.98
N SER A 322 -24.00 -36.11 4.31
CA SER A 322 -23.75 -34.78 3.76
C SER A 322 -23.57 -33.77 4.89
N ARG A 323 -22.61 -32.85 4.78
CA ARG A 323 -22.43 -31.76 5.75
C ARG A 323 -22.80 -30.41 5.11
N ALA A 324 -23.61 -29.62 5.81
CA ALA A 324 -24.03 -28.30 5.33
C ALA A 324 -22.87 -27.28 5.42
N LEU A 325 -22.94 -26.19 4.65
CA LEU A 325 -21.92 -25.13 4.68
C LEU A 325 -21.76 -24.52 6.08
N ASN A 326 -22.87 -24.31 6.80
CA ASN A 326 -22.84 -23.75 8.14
C ASN A 326 -22.15 -24.69 9.15
N ASP A 327 -22.36 -26.01 9.03
CA ASP A 327 -21.67 -27.00 9.86
C ASP A 327 -20.16 -27.02 9.59
N TRP A 328 -19.76 -26.92 8.31
CA TRP A 328 -18.35 -26.81 7.92
C TRP A 328 -17.71 -25.55 8.49
N ARG A 329 -18.38 -24.39 8.34
CA ARG A 329 -17.93 -23.10 8.88
C ARG A 329 -17.75 -23.19 10.39
N THR A 330 -18.78 -23.64 11.11
CA THR A 330 -18.76 -23.75 12.58
C THR A 330 -17.61 -24.64 13.05
N LEU A 331 -17.37 -25.76 12.38
CA LEU A 331 -16.27 -26.65 12.70
C LEU A 331 -14.90 -25.98 12.50
N PHE A 332 -14.68 -25.38 11.32
CA PHE A 332 -13.43 -24.73 10.95
C PHE A 332 -13.13 -23.48 11.79
N GLU A 333 -14.14 -22.67 12.10
CA GLU A 333 -14.02 -21.58 13.05
C GLU A 333 -13.67 -22.06 14.45
N SER A 334 -14.20 -23.22 14.88
CA SER A 334 -13.83 -23.77 16.18
C SER A 334 -12.36 -24.17 16.25
N TYR A 335 -11.77 -24.64 15.14
CA TYR A 335 -10.34 -24.93 15.06
C TYR A 335 -9.53 -23.64 15.19
N TYR A 336 -9.92 -22.60 14.46
CA TYR A 336 -9.28 -21.29 14.54
C TYR A 336 -9.37 -20.70 15.96
N LYS A 337 -10.57 -20.60 16.53
CA LYS A 337 -10.82 -20.01 17.87
C LYS A 337 -10.03 -20.73 18.98
N LYS A 338 -9.93 -22.06 18.92
CA LYS A 338 -9.22 -22.89 19.92
C LYS A 338 -7.70 -22.87 19.76
N ASN A 339 -7.19 -22.61 18.55
CA ASN A 339 -5.77 -22.71 18.22
C ASN A 339 -5.22 -21.43 17.59
N LYS A 340 -5.76 -20.26 17.97
CA LYS A 340 -5.41 -18.94 17.40
C LYS A 340 -3.90 -18.64 17.38
N ASP A 341 -3.15 -19.27 18.29
CA ASP A 341 -1.71 -19.07 18.41
C ASP A 341 -0.87 -19.98 17.51
N ASN A 342 -1.48 -20.97 16.87
CA ASN A 342 -0.82 -21.93 15.98
C ASN A 342 -1.60 -22.08 14.66
N PRO A 343 -1.47 -21.10 13.73
CA PRO A 343 -2.26 -21.10 12.50
C PRO A 343 -1.90 -22.24 11.54
N GLN A 344 -0.67 -22.77 11.58
CA GLN A 344 -0.29 -23.96 10.82
C GLN A 344 -1.08 -25.19 11.27
N LEU A 345 -1.19 -25.41 12.60
CA LEU A 345 -2.01 -26.49 13.14
C LEU A 345 -3.48 -26.35 12.71
N VAL A 346 -4.02 -25.13 12.65
CA VAL A 346 -5.38 -24.89 12.17
C VAL A 346 -5.57 -25.38 10.73
N LEU A 347 -4.65 -25.04 9.82
CA LEU A 347 -4.68 -25.50 8.43
C LEU A 347 -4.55 -27.02 8.32
N ASP A 348 -3.66 -27.62 9.11
CA ASP A 348 -3.46 -29.07 9.14
C ASP A 348 -4.73 -29.80 9.63
N MET A 349 -5.40 -29.27 10.65
CA MET A 349 -6.67 -29.81 11.13
C MET A 349 -7.78 -29.73 10.09
N MET A 350 -7.88 -28.61 9.34
CA MET A 350 -8.84 -28.47 8.25
C MET A 350 -8.58 -29.48 7.14
N ARG A 351 -7.32 -29.61 6.71
CA ARG A 351 -6.90 -30.56 5.69
C ARG A 351 -7.20 -32.00 6.13
N ALA A 352 -6.84 -32.36 7.36
CA ALA A 352 -7.08 -33.69 7.92
C ALA A 352 -8.57 -34.02 8.01
N GLU A 353 -9.42 -33.06 8.38
CA GLU A 353 -10.87 -33.27 8.44
C GLU A 353 -11.49 -33.46 7.05
N ILE A 354 -11.03 -32.71 6.04
CA ILE A 354 -11.44 -32.90 4.64
C ILE A 354 -11.00 -34.29 4.15
N ASP A 355 -9.75 -34.67 4.41
CA ASP A 355 -9.22 -35.98 4.03
C ASP A 355 -9.95 -37.14 4.74
N ARG A 356 -10.28 -36.97 6.02
CA ARG A 356 -11.11 -37.92 6.77
C ARG A 356 -12.49 -38.04 6.12
N TYR A 357 -13.14 -36.92 5.86
CA TYR A 357 -14.49 -36.87 5.31
C TYR A 357 -14.60 -37.59 3.97
N VAL A 358 -13.72 -37.31 3.00
CA VAL A 358 -13.79 -37.92 1.66
C VAL A 358 -13.42 -39.40 1.63
N ASN A 359 -12.73 -39.90 2.67
CA ASN A 359 -12.34 -41.30 2.78
C ASN A 359 -13.26 -42.13 3.67
N GLU A 360 -14.19 -41.50 4.39
CA GLU A 360 -15.09 -42.14 5.35
C GLU A 360 -15.88 -43.31 4.73
N TYR A 361 -16.38 -43.14 3.50
CA TYR A 361 -17.07 -44.19 2.77
C TYR A 361 -16.26 -45.50 2.69
N TRP A 362 -14.95 -45.43 2.41
CA TRP A 362 -14.13 -46.63 2.25
C TRP A 362 -13.95 -47.40 3.56
N THR A 363 -13.96 -46.70 4.69
CA THR A 363 -13.89 -47.29 6.02
C THR A 363 -15.18 -48.03 6.34
N VAL A 364 -16.34 -47.40 6.09
CA VAL A 364 -17.64 -47.98 6.42
C VAL A 364 -18.05 -49.08 5.42
N ALA A 365 -17.74 -48.92 4.14
CA ALA A 365 -18.08 -49.90 3.12
C ALA A 365 -17.14 -51.12 3.10
N GLY A 366 -15.89 -50.95 3.56
CA GLY A 366 -14.90 -52.03 3.58
C GLY A 366 -15.18 -53.12 4.62
N THR A 367 -16.00 -52.84 5.64
CA THR A 367 -16.34 -53.83 6.68
C THR A 367 -17.42 -54.82 6.23
N ASP A 368 -18.31 -54.41 5.32
CA ASP A 368 -19.40 -55.26 4.82
C ASP A 368 -19.88 -54.83 3.42
N TRP A 369 -19.07 -55.12 2.41
CA TRP A 369 -19.32 -54.66 1.04
C TRP A 369 -20.62 -55.20 0.42
N GLU A 370 -20.99 -56.44 0.76
CA GLU A 370 -22.17 -57.10 0.20
C GLU A 370 -23.46 -56.46 0.71
N SER A 371 -23.55 -56.17 2.02
CA SER A 371 -24.70 -55.46 2.58
C SER A 371 -24.85 -54.05 2.02
N TRP A 372 -23.73 -53.37 1.74
CA TRP A 372 -23.76 -52.04 1.10
C TRP A 372 -24.30 -52.09 -0.34
N ILE A 373 -23.94 -53.13 -1.10
CA ILE A 373 -24.50 -53.37 -2.44
C ILE A 373 -26.00 -53.64 -2.34
N ASP A 374 -26.43 -54.55 -1.46
CA ASP A 374 -27.85 -54.89 -1.34
C ASP A 374 -28.71 -53.71 -0.87
N ALA A 375 -28.17 -52.86 0.02
CA ALA A 375 -28.80 -51.62 0.47
C ALA A 375 -28.93 -50.57 -0.64
N TYR A 376 -28.01 -50.55 -1.62
CA TYR A 376 -28.04 -49.61 -2.74
C TYR A 376 -28.87 -50.14 -3.93
N GLU A 377 -28.70 -51.42 -4.27
CA GLU A 377 -29.44 -52.15 -5.30
C GLU A 377 -29.79 -53.54 -4.77
N LYS A 378 -31.06 -53.74 -4.40
CA LYS A 378 -31.57 -55.02 -3.90
C LYS A 378 -31.31 -56.15 -4.91
N ASN A 379 -30.67 -57.24 -4.47
CA ASN A 379 -30.17 -58.34 -5.31
C ASN A 379 -29.05 -57.93 -6.31
N GLY A 380 -28.34 -56.84 -6.05
CA GLY A 380 -27.20 -56.39 -6.85
C GLY A 380 -26.09 -57.46 -6.87
N LYS A 381 -25.54 -57.74 -8.06
CA LYS A 381 -24.46 -58.73 -8.21
C LYS A 381 -23.10 -58.11 -7.88
N LEU A 382 -22.26 -58.82 -7.13
CA LEU A 382 -20.89 -58.41 -6.80
C LEU A 382 -20.06 -58.04 -8.05
N SER A 383 -20.30 -58.72 -9.18
CA SER A 383 -19.63 -58.44 -10.46
C SER A 383 -19.98 -57.08 -11.07
N LYS A 384 -21.10 -56.47 -10.69
CA LYS A 384 -21.52 -55.13 -11.13
C LYS A 384 -20.89 -54.02 -10.27
N TYR A 385 -20.51 -54.32 -9.03
CA TYR A 385 -19.91 -53.40 -8.06
C TYR A 385 -18.57 -53.94 -7.56
N PRO A 386 -17.56 -54.09 -8.44
CA PRO A 386 -16.26 -54.58 -8.01
C PRO A 386 -15.62 -53.61 -7.02
N TRP A 387 -15.02 -54.17 -5.96
CA TRP A 387 -14.24 -53.41 -5.00
C TRP A 387 -12.99 -52.82 -5.70
N PRO A 388 -12.80 -51.50 -5.71
CA PRO A 388 -11.67 -50.90 -6.42
C PRO A 388 -10.35 -51.14 -5.69
N VAL A 389 -9.27 -51.27 -6.46
CA VAL A 389 -7.91 -51.30 -5.89
C VAL A 389 -7.60 -49.95 -5.22
N LYS A 390 -6.60 -49.93 -4.33
CA LYS A 390 -6.24 -48.74 -3.53
C LYS A 390 -6.13 -47.47 -4.37
N LYS A 391 -5.37 -47.50 -5.48
CA LYS A 391 -5.19 -46.35 -6.39
C LYS A 391 -6.50 -45.81 -6.96
N ASP A 392 -7.44 -46.68 -7.33
CA ASP A 392 -8.73 -46.25 -7.87
C ASP A 392 -9.65 -45.67 -6.77
N ARG A 393 -9.54 -46.16 -5.53
CA ARG A 393 -10.23 -45.55 -4.38
C ARG A 393 -9.68 -44.15 -4.07
N GLU A 394 -8.36 -44.01 -4.04
CA GLU A 394 -7.68 -42.72 -3.89
C GLU A 394 -8.12 -41.75 -4.99
N ASN A 395 -8.19 -42.19 -6.25
CA ASN A 395 -8.68 -41.36 -7.37
C ASN A 395 -10.15 -40.94 -7.21
N ILE A 396 -11.04 -41.83 -6.76
CA ILE A 396 -12.45 -41.49 -6.53
C ILE A 396 -12.59 -40.48 -5.39
N SER A 397 -11.87 -40.68 -4.28
CA SER A 397 -11.83 -39.70 -3.17
C SER A 397 -11.26 -38.36 -3.63
N ALA A 398 -10.22 -38.35 -4.47
CA ALA A 398 -9.61 -37.14 -5.00
C ALA A 398 -10.59 -36.32 -5.87
N ILE A 399 -11.37 -37.00 -6.73
CA ILE A 399 -12.43 -36.33 -7.51
C ILE A 399 -13.45 -35.67 -6.58
N HIS A 400 -13.88 -36.36 -5.53
CA HIS A 400 -14.83 -35.79 -4.58
C HIS A 400 -14.24 -34.67 -3.74
N LYS A 401 -12.95 -34.77 -3.36
CA LYS A 401 -12.22 -33.71 -2.65
C LYS A 401 -12.14 -32.43 -3.48
N SER A 402 -11.89 -32.52 -4.78
CA SER A 402 -11.91 -31.37 -5.68
C SER A 402 -13.29 -30.70 -5.72
N GLN A 403 -14.37 -31.48 -5.84
CA GLN A 403 -15.75 -30.96 -5.78
C GLN A 403 -16.09 -30.34 -4.41
N LEU A 404 -15.57 -30.92 -3.33
CA LEU A 404 -15.78 -30.42 -1.98
C LEU A 404 -15.06 -29.08 -1.79
N TYR A 405 -13.86 -28.88 -2.33
CA TYR A 405 -13.19 -27.57 -2.28
C TYR A 405 -13.98 -26.49 -3.02
N GLU A 406 -14.57 -26.80 -4.18
CA GLU A 406 -15.48 -25.88 -4.88
C GLU A 406 -16.69 -25.53 -4.01
N TYR A 407 -17.29 -26.53 -3.34
CA TYR A 407 -18.41 -26.33 -2.43
C TYR A 407 -18.04 -25.49 -1.19
N LEU A 408 -16.84 -25.69 -0.64
CA LEU A 408 -16.35 -24.97 0.55
C LEU A 408 -15.84 -23.55 0.26
N ASN A 409 -15.83 -23.12 -1.01
CA ASN A 409 -15.36 -21.79 -1.41
C ASN A 409 -16.05 -20.66 -0.63
N SER A 410 -17.37 -20.75 -0.45
CA SER A 410 -18.12 -19.75 0.34
C SER A 410 -17.70 -19.74 1.81
N VAL A 411 -17.46 -20.91 2.42
CA VAL A 411 -16.97 -21.04 3.79
C VAL A 411 -15.60 -20.36 3.94
N PHE A 412 -14.65 -20.66 3.05
CA PHE A 412 -13.32 -20.07 3.11
C PHE A 412 -13.35 -18.55 2.91
N ARG A 413 -14.19 -18.04 2.00
CA ARG A 413 -14.38 -16.59 1.79
C ARG A 413 -14.91 -15.89 3.04
N THR A 414 -15.96 -16.43 3.67
CA THR A 414 -16.50 -15.87 4.92
C THR A 414 -15.46 -15.90 6.04
N MET A 415 -14.70 -16.99 6.17
CA MET A 415 -13.63 -17.06 7.16
C MET A 415 -12.51 -16.04 6.89
N CYS A 416 -12.09 -15.86 5.63
CA CYS A 416 -11.10 -14.83 5.27
C CYS A 416 -11.62 -13.42 5.59
N ARG A 417 -12.92 -13.16 5.39
CA ARG A 417 -13.54 -11.88 5.76
C ARG A 417 -13.51 -11.64 7.27
N ASN A 418 -13.82 -12.67 8.06
CA ASN A 418 -13.72 -12.61 9.53
C ASN A 418 -12.28 -12.31 9.96
N MET A 419 -11.30 -12.98 9.38
CA MET A 419 -9.89 -12.77 9.69
C MET A 419 -9.38 -11.39 9.22
N TYR A 420 -9.93 -10.87 8.13
CA TYR A 420 -9.67 -9.51 7.71
C TYR A 420 -10.19 -8.51 8.75
N LEU A 421 -11.44 -8.66 9.22
CA LEU A 421 -11.97 -7.85 10.32
C LEU A 421 -11.10 -7.94 11.58
N ASP A 422 -10.73 -9.16 11.99
CA ASP A 422 -9.81 -9.37 13.13
C ASP A 422 -8.47 -8.64 12.90
N SER A 423 -7.94 -8.64 11.67
CA SER A 423 -6.68 -7.97 11.34
C SER A 423 -6.78 -6.45 11.42
N LEU A 424 -7.96 -5.90 11.11
CA LEU A 424 -8.25 -4.48 11.25
C LEU A 424 -8.33 -4.08 12.72
N ILE A 425 -8.97 -4.89 13.57
CA ILE A 425 -9.00 -4.68 15.02
C ILE A 425 -7.58 -4.68 15.61
N GLU A 426 -6.72 -5.61 15.19
CA GLU A 426 -5.32 -5.62 15.65
C GLU A 426 -4.53 -4.40 15.12
N ARG A 427 -4.79 -3.97 13.89
CA ARG A 427 -4.18 -2.77 13.32
C ARG A 427 -4.64 -1.51 14.05
N GLU A 428 -5.93 -1.39 14.37
CA GLU A 428 -6.50 -0.28 15.15
C GLU A 428 -5.80 -0.12 16.49
N LYS A 429 -5.50 -1.22 17.19
CA LYS A 429 -4.73 -1.15 18.46
C LYS A 429 -3.37 -0.49 18.26
N GLU A 430 -2.66 -0.77 17.17
CA GLU A 430 -1.37 -0.12 16.87
C GLU A 430 -1.54 1.35 16.50
N TYR A 431 -2.59 1.70 15.77
CA TYR A 431 -2.89 3.09 15.47
C TYR A 431 -3.31 3.89 16.70
N ASN A 432 -4.09 3.29 17.62
CA ASN A 432 -4.49 3.92 18.87
C ASN A 432 -3.27 4.23 19.74
N LYS A 433 -2.26 3.35 19.79
CA LYS A 433 -0.98 3.66 20.46
C LYS A 433 -0.29 4.87 19.84
N LEU A 434 -0.32 4.99 18.51
CA LEU A 434 0.25 6.14 17.81
C LEU A 434 -0.57 7.41 18.05
N ALA A 435 -1.91 7.32 18.06
CA ALA A 435 -2.79 8.43 18.38
C ALA A 435 -2.57 8.92 19.82
N ASP A 436 -2.47 8.01 20.80
CA ASP A 436 -2.13 8.32 22.19
C ASP A 436 -0.76 9.03 22.27
N PHE A 437 0.22 8.55 21.50
CA PHE A 437 1.53 9.18 21.42
C PHE A 437 1.44 10.62 20.88
N TYR A 438 0.74 10.85 19.77
CA TYR A 438 0.47 12.18 19.21
C TYR A 438 -0.32 13.10 20.17
N ASN A 439 -1.25 12.52 20.92
CA ASN A 439 -2.10 13.22 21.88
C ASN A 439 -1.39 13.45 23.24
N THR A 440 -0.14 13.01 23.40
CA THR A 440 0.64 13.24 24.61
C THR A 440 0.76 14.74 24.86
N LYS A 441 0.39 15.16 26.07
CA LYS A 441 0.42 16.57 26.49
C LYS A 441 1.78 16.93 27.06
N PHE A 442 2.36 17.99 26.51
CA PHE A 442 3.55 18.66 27.01
C PHE A 442 3.16 19.99 27.65
N SER A 443 3.92 20.41 28.67
CA SER A 443 3.72 21.68 29.35
C SER A 443 5.04 22.41 29.57
N ILE A 444 5.04 23.71 29.29
CA ILE A 444 6.12 24.61 29.66
C ILE A 444 5.63 25.46 30.82
N ILE A 445 6.30 25.35 31.95
CA ILE A 445 6.04 26.13 33.14
C ILE A 445 7.01 27.31 33.14
N ILE A 446 6.48 28.51 33.06
CA ILE A 446 7.24 29.75 33.12
C ILE A 446 7.21 30.24 34.55
N GLN A 447 8.37 30.50 35.13
CA GLN A 447 8.54 31.04 36.48
C GLN A 447 9.51 32.20 36.46
N GLU A 448 9.29 33.21 37.28
CA GLU A 448 10.28 34.26 37.53
C GLU A 448 11.13 33.90 38.76
N ASP A 449 12.45 34.03 38.64
CA ASP A 449 13.40 33.85 39.74
C ASP A 449 13.38 35.07 40.65
N LYS A 450 12.37 35.13 41.52
CA LYS A 450 12.15 36.25 42.46
C LYS A 450 12.25 35.80 43.90
N ASP A 451 12.74 36.70 44.75
CA ASP A 451 12.73 36.51 46.19
C ASP A 451 11.31 36.46 46.75
N LYS A 452 11.14 35.69 47.82
CA LYS A 452 9.83 35.40 48.40
C LYS A 452 9.19 36.69 48.96
N GLY A 453 8.16 37.18 48.29
CA GLY A 453 7.42 38.40 48.67
C GLY A 453 7.64 39.59 47.73
N GLU A 454 8.57 39.49 46.77
CA GLU A 454 8.75 40.52 45.75
C GLU A 454 7.66 40.47 44.66
N LYS A 455 7.36 41.65 44.10
CA LYS A 455 6.46 41.77 42.96
C LYS A 455 7.17 41.33 41.70
N SER A 456 6.48 40.55 40.88
CA SER A 456 6.99 40.12 39.59
C SER A 456 7.21 41.31 38.65
N THR A 457 8.33 41.27 37.94
CA THR A 457 8.67 42.25 36.90
C THR A 457 8.13 41.85 35.52
N TRP A 458 7.75 40.58 35.35
CA TRP A 458 7.11 40.01 34.16
C TRP A 458 5.58 39.98 34.23
N ALA A 459 4.99 40.38 35.36
CA ALA A 459 3.54 40.37 35.56
C ALA A 459 2.79 41.13 34.45
N GLY A 460 1.83 40.46 33.82
CA GLY A 460 1.00 41.03 32.76
C GLY A 460 1.67 41.19 31.39
N CYS A 461 2.95 40.81 31.25
CA CYS A 461 3.61 40.63 29.94
C CYS A 461 3.02 39.42 29.21
N TYR A 462 3.40 39.24 27.95
CA TYR A 462 2.96 38.11 27.13
C TYR A 462 4.13 37.19 26.81
N ALA A 463 3.83 35.89 26.70
CA ALA A 463 4.76 34.86 26.29
C ALA A 463 4.18 34.13 25.08
N ARG A 464 5.01 33.84 24.08
CA ARG A 464 4.66 33.14 22.85
C ARG A 464 5.71 32.09 22.51
N LEU A 465 5.28 30.92 22.08
CA LEU A 465 6.17 29.94 21.46
C LEU A 465 6.35 30.26 19.97
N ALA A 466 7.59 30.24 19.49
CA ALA A 466 7.97 30.61 18.13
C ALA A 466 9.18 29.80 17.60
N PRO A 467 9.42 29.78 16.28
CA PRO A 467 8.55 30.30 15.21
C PRO A 467 7.30 29.43 15.03
N LEU A 468 6.21 30.04 14.53
CA LEU A 468 4.97 29.33 14.22
C LEU A 468 4.82 29.18 12.71
N SER A 469 4.33 28.02 12.27
CA SER A 469 3.94 27.78 10.87
C SER A 469 2.73 28.65 10.46
N SER A 470 2.53 28.81 9.15
CA SER A 470 1.36 29.51 8.59
C SER A 470 0.01 28.85 8.91
N THR A 471 0.03 27.57 9.29
CA THR A 471 -1.16 26.78 9.63
C THR A 471 -1.52 26.86 11.11
N ALA A 472 -0.66 27.43 11.96
CA ALA A 472 -0.93 27.61 13.38
C ALA A 472 -1.64 28.92 13.67
N ASP A 473 -2.72 28.88 14.46
CA ASP A 473 -3.37 30.07 15.01
C ASP A 473 -2.45 30.74 16.06
N PRO A 474 -1.86 31.93 15.79
CA PRO A 474 -0.89 32.55 16.70
C PRO A 474 -1.49 32.94 18.06
N SER A 475 -2.80 33.19 18.12
CA SER A 475 -3.48 33.55 19.36
C SER A 475 -3.54 32.37 20.33
N SER A 476 -3.61 31.16 19.79
CA SER A 476 -3.60 29.92 20.54
C SER A 476 -2.24 29.59 21.16
N TRP A 477 -1.14 30.07 20.58
CA TRP A 477 0.25 29.87 21.04
C TRP A 477 0.80 31.02 21.89
N THR A 478 -0.05 32.01 22.22
CA THR A 478 0.32 33.22 22.96
C THR A 478 -0.51 33.32 24.25
N GLY A 479 0.15 33.59 25.38
CA GLY A 479 -0.50 33.72 26.69
C GLY A 479 -0.01 34.93 27.47
N LYS A 480 -0.88 35.50 28.31
CA LYS A 480 -0.51 36.57 29.24
C LYS A 480 0.00 35.96 30.55
N LEU A 481 1.15 36.43 31.03
CA LEU A 481 1.73 36.01 32.30
C LEU A 481 0.90 36.53 33.48
N ASN A 482 0.79 35.71 34.53
CA ASN A 482 -0.01 35.99 35.71
C ASN A 482 0.64 37.06 36.61
N SER A 483 0.03 37.35 37.78
CA SER A 483 0.53 38.34 38.73
C SER A 483 1.91 38.02 39.32
N ASP A 484 2.36 36.76 39.23
CA ASP A 484 3.66 36.29 39.66
C ASP A 484 4.69 36.23 38.52
N GLY A 485 4.32 36.71 37.31
CA GLY A 485 5.21 36.66 36.14
C GLY A 485 5.34 35.27 35.55
N GLY A 486 4.55 34.32 36.04
CA GLY A 486 4.54 32.94 35.59
C GLY A 486 3.37 32.63 34.66
N GLY A 487 3.41 31.44 34.11
CA GLY A 487 2.38 30.94 33.22
C GLY A 487 2.61 29.49 32.86
N THR A 488 1.61 28.86 32.25
CA THR A 488 1.74 27.52 31.70
C THR A 488 1.26 27.52 30.27
N ILE A 489 2.09 27.00 29.38
CA ILE A 489 1.71 26.73 27.99
C ILE A 489 1.60 25.21 27.88
N THR A 490 0.40 24.72 27.56
CA THR A 490 0.15 23.29 27.36
C THR A 490 -0.24 23.04 25.92
N PHE A 491 0.32 21.98 25.33
CA PHE A 491 0.03 21.56 23.96
C PHE A 491 0.16 20.04 23.85
N THR A 492 -0.52 19.44 22.88
CA THR A 492 -0.25 18.05 22.48
C THR A 492 0.99 18.00 21.58
N LEU A 493 1.67 16.86 21.53
CA LEU A 493 2.76 16.64 20.57
C LEU A 493 2.31 16.97 19.14
N LEU A 494 1.13 16.50 18.71
CA LEU A 494 0.53 16.79 17.40
C LEU A 494 0.43 18.30 17.11
N ALA A 495 -0.16 19.06 18.01
CA ALA A 495 -0.25 20.52 17.86
C ALA A 495 1.15 21.17 17.71
N HIS A 496 2.15 20.71 18.48
CA HIS A 496 3.52 21.21 18.39
C HIS A 496 4.17 20.95 17.02
N LEU A 497 3.96 19.74 16.48
CA LEU A 497 4.37 19.37 15.12
C LEU A 497 3.74 20.29 14.07
N LYS A 498 2.40 20.40 14.08
CA LYS A 498 1.65 21.17 13.09
C LYS A 498 2.01 22.66 13.13
N ALA A 499 2.37 23.15 14.31
CA ALA A 499 2.84 24.51 14.51
C ALA A 499 4.28 24.77 14.05
N GLY A 500 4.98 23.78 13.49
CA GLY A 500 6.35 23.92 13.01
C GLY A 500 7.41 23.80 14.11
N PHE A 501 7.09 23.11 15.21
CA PHE A 501 7.99 22.86 16.34
C PHE A 501 8.61 24.12 16.94
N PRO A 502 7.80 25.05 17.45
CA PRO A 502 8.34 26.23 18.11
C PRO A 502 9.17 25.83 19.34
N MET A 503 10.48 26.15 19.32
CA MET A 503 11.44 25.86 20.40
C MET A 503 12.00 27.11 21.07
N THR A 504 11.41 28.28 20.80
CA THR A 504 11.79 29.54 21.43
C THR A 504 10.61 30.16 22.15
N LEU A 505 10.81 30.54 23.42
CA LEU A 505 9.87 31.34 24.19
C LEU A 505 10.19 32.82 24.02
N GLU A 506 9.34 33.54 23.29
CA GLU A 506 9.43 34.99 23.07
C GLU A 506 8.56 35.75 24.07
N LEU A 507 9.13 36.76 24.72
CA LEU A 507 8.45 37.60 25.71
C LEU A 507 8.19 38.99 25.15
N TYR A 508 7.00 39.53 25.43
CA TYR A 508 6.51 40.82 24.93
C TYR A 508 5.92 41.66 26.05
N LEU A 509 6.08 42.97 25.97
CA LEU A 509 5.50 43.89 26.95
C LEU A 509 3.99 44.01 26.77
N THR A 510 3.53 44.18 25.54
CA THR A 510 2.12 44.42 25.21
C THR A 510 1.63 43.57 24.04
N SER A 511 0.31 43.51 23.85
CA SER A 511 -0.29 42.86 22.68
C SER A 511 0.00 43.59 21.36
N ALA A 512 0.31 44.90 21.41
CA ALA A 512 0.72 45.65 20.23
C ALA A 512 2.13 45.24 19.78
N ASP A 513 3.05 45.02 20.74
CA ASP A 513 4.42 44.56 20.45
C ASP A 513 4.44 43.17 19.79
N ILE A 514 3.47 42.31 20.11
CA ILE A 514 3.31 41.00 19.45
C ILE A 514 2.99 41.19 17.96
N LYS A 515 2.12 42.14 17.61
CA LYS A 515 1.74 42.44 16.21
C LYS A 515 2.88 43.09 15.43
N SER A 516 3.67 43.94 16.07
CA SER A 516 4.82 44.60 15.45
C SER A 516 6.11 43.78 15.53
N GLY A 517 6.09 42.59 16.15
CA GLY A 517 7.26 41.73 16.32
C GLY A 517 8.32 42.24 17.32
N LYS A 518 8.01 43.23 18.16
CA LYS A 518 8.97 43.87 19.08
C LYS A 518 9.16 43.03 20.35
N LYS A 519 10.16 42.14 20.33
CA LYS A 519 10.48 41.21 21.43
C LYS A 519 11.21 41.93 22.57
N LEU A 520 10.92 41.56 23.82
CA LEU A 520 11.69 41.98 25.00
C LEU A 520 12.83 41.02 25.31
N LYS A 521 12.58 39.72 25.20
CA LYS A 521 13.53 38.65 25.50
C LYS A 521 13.11 37.40 24.77
N SER A 522 14.07 36.57 24.41
CA SER A 522 13.85 35.24 23.86
C SER A 522 14.60 34.23 24.71
N VAL A 523 13.98 33.08 24.96
CA VAL A 523 14.59 31.97 25.69
C VAL A 523 14.46 30.71 24.84
N THR A 524 15.57 30.16 24.41
CA THR A 524 15.60 28.86 23.72
C THR A 524 15.27 27.75 24.71
N LEU A 525 14.32 26.90 24.35
CA LEU A 525 13.98 25.73 25.15
C LEU A 525 15.05 24.67 24.99
N LYS A 526 15.37 23.98 26.09
CA LYS A 526 16.13 22.73 26.04
C LYS A 526 15.25 21.61 25.49
N SER A 527 15.88 20.56 24.99
CA SER A 527 15.22 19.30 24.64
C SER A 527 14.39 18.77 25.81
N PHE A 528 13.21 18.23 25.52
CA PHE A 528 12.30 17.69 26.53
C PHE A 528 12.79 16.31 26.96
N SER A 529 13.14 16.18 28.24
CA SER A 529 13.39 14.88 28.89
C SER A 529 12.17 14.31 29.61
N GLU A 530 11.16 15.15 29.85
CA GLU A 530 9.90 14.83 30.53
C GLU A 530 8.75 15.63 29.86
N ASN A 531 7.48 15.27 30.13
CA ASN A 531 6.32 15.98 29.61
C ASN A 531 6.18 17.42 30.15
N THR A 532 7.00 17.81 31.12
CA THR A 532 7.00 19.14 31.70
C THR A 532 8.41 19.72 31.69
N GLN A 533 8.53 20.96 31.25
CA GLN A 533 9.77 21.71 31.29
C GLN A 533 9.56 23.05 31.99
N THR A 534 10.42 23.36 32.95
CA THR A 534 10.39 24.65 33.65
C THR A 534 11.40 25.61 33.02
N VAL A 535 10.92 26.78 32.62
CA VAL A 535 11.73 27.92 32.18
C VAL A 535 11.73 28.94 33.30
N VAL A 536 12.90 29.17 33.87
CA VAL A 536 13.12 30.17 34.91
C VAL A 536 13.63 31.46 34.27
N LEU A 537 12.88 32.55 34.45
CA LEU A 537 13.16 33.88 33.94
C LEU A 537 13.81 34.72 35.03
N GLU A 538 14.98 35.27 34.77
CA GLU A 538 15.55 36.31 35.63
C GLU A 538 14.64 37.55 35.68
N PRO A 539 14.54 38.25 36.83
CA PRO A 539 13.79 39.48 36.95
C PRO A 539 14.26 40.53 35.93
N ARG A 540 13.30 41.19 35.28
CA ARG A 540 13.56 42.26 34.33
C ARG A 540 14.17 43.46 35.06
N LYS A 541 15.39 43.84 34.69
CA LYS A 541 16.01 45.10 35.14
C LYS A 541 15.16 46.26 34.63
N VAL A 542 14.61 47.06 35.55
CA VAL A 542 13.58 48.07 35.26
C VAL A 542 14.07 49.24 34.38
N ASN A 543 15.38 49.34 34.07
CA ASN A 543 15.96 50.40 33.23
C ASN A 543 17.02 49.87 32.24
N GLN A 544 16.64 49.10 31.22
CA GLN A 544 17.48 48.94 30.02
C GLN A 544 16.65 49.17 28.76
N THR A 545 16.72 50.41 28.30
CA THR A 545 16.71 50.74 26.87
C THR A 545 17.89 50.00 26.23
N GLU A 546 17.63 49.28 25.14
CA GLU A 546 18.60 48.82 24.12
C GLU A 546 19.86 48.10 24.66
N GLU A 547 19.89 46.77 24.57
CA GLU A 547 21.17 46.04 24.52
C GLU A 547 21.86 46.35 23.18
N THR A 548 22.81 47.28 23.22
CA THR A 548 23.89 47.43 22.23
C THR A 548 24.88 46.26 22.34
N GLU A 549 25.24 45.69 21.18
CA GLU A 549 26.36 44.78 20.99
C GLU A 549 27.69 45.37 21.53
N PRO A 550 28.63 44.56 22.04
CA PRO A 550 29.94 45.05 22.46
C PRO A 550 30.88 45.24 21.27
N ALA A 551 31.29 46.49 21.03
CA ALA A 551 32.34 46.86 20.09
C ALA A 551 33.75 46.60 20.66
N SER A 552 34.62 46.02 19.83
CA SER A 552 36.06 45.88 20.04
C SER A 552 36.79 47.24 19.98
N SER A 553 37.83 47.36 20.80
CA SER A 553 38.66 48.54 21.04
C SER A 553 39.55 48.99 19.88
N GLU A 554 39.61 50.32 19.73
CA GLU A 554 40.74 51.21 19.37
C GLU A 554 41.52 50.95 18.06
N ASP A 555 41.49 51.92 17.11
CA ASP A 555 42.53 52.96 17.09
C ASP A 555 42.26 54.15 16.11
N THR A 556 42.46 55.34 16.68
CA THR A 556 43.05 56.60 16.14
C THR A 556 42.62 57.30 14.82
N ASP A 557 41.96 58.46 15.02
CA ASP A 557 42.46 59.84 14.74
C ASP A 557 41.78 60.75 13.68
N SER A 558 41.45 61.95 14.18
CA SER A 558 41.49 63.30 13.58
C SER A 558 40.49 63.79 12.51
N SER A 559 39.67 64.77 12.96
CA SER A 559 39.42 66.12 12.40
C SER A 559 38.03 66.52 11.84
N THR A 560 37.71 67.79 12.13
CA THR A 560 36.44 68.49 12.38
C THR A 560 35.75 69.11 11.13
N PRO A 561 34.65 69.89 11.27
CA PRO A 561 33.22 69.57 11.06
C PRO A 561 32.63 70.12 9.72
N THR A 562 31.36 69.83 9.41
CA THR A 562 30.29 70.83 9.04
C THR A 562 29.08 70.21 8.30
N SER A 563 27.89 70.65 8.73
CA SER A 563 26.56 70.70 8.08
C SER A 563 25.82 69.41 7.69
N VAL A 564 24.73 69.17 8.43
CA VAL A 564 23.59 68.29 8.11
C VAL A 564 22.76 68.85 6.94
N PRO A 565 22.30 67.99 6.01
CA PRO A 565 20.87 67.93 5.68
C PRO A 565 20.28 66.52 5.92
N PRO A 566 18.94 66.38 5.95
CA PRO A 566 18.26 65.27 6.61
C PRO A 566 18.40 63.96 5.84
N VAL A 567 18.95 62.94 6.50
CA VAL A 567 18.97 61.56 6.00
C VAL A 567 17.58 60.97 6.14
N THR A 568 16.93 60.71 5.01
CA THR A 568 15.87 59.71 4.86
C THR A 568 16.29 58.44 5.59
N LYS A 569 15.54 58.04 6.63
CA LYS A 569 15.75 56.74 7.29
C LYS A 569 15.55 55.66 6.24
N GLU A 570 16.65 55.05 5.82
CA GLU A 570 16.61 53.82 5.04
C GLU A 570 15.84 52.75 5.84
N PRO A 571 14.98 51.96 5.17
CA PRO A 571 14.30 50.85 5.82
C PRO A 571 15.34 49.89 6.40
N VAL A 572 15.11 49.44 7.64
CA VAL A 572 15.92 48.38 8.25
C VAL A 572 15.87 47.17 7.32
N LYS A 573 17.00 46.88 6.68
CA LYS A 573 17.14 45.78 5.73
C LYS A 573 17.01 44.48 6.53
N GLU A 574 15.96 43.71 6.27
CA GLU A 574 15.80 42.37 6.85
C GLU A 574 17.05 41.54 6.55
N ALA A 575 17.56 40.80 7.53
CA ALA A 575 18.74 39.96 7.34
C ALA A 575 18.44 38.88 6.29
N ASN A 576 19.19 38.88 5.19
CA ASN A 576 19.05 37.93 4.09
C ASN A 576 20.26 36.97 4.06
N PRO A 577 20.36 36.02 5.00
CA PRO A 577 21.53 35.16 5.08
C PRO A 577 21.70 34.28 3.85
N TRP A 578 22.95 33.91 3.58
CA TRP A 578 23.34 32.93 2.57
C TRP A 578 23.34 31.52 3.15
N TYR A 579 23.05 30.55 2.29
CA TYR A 579 23.10 29.13 2.62
C TYR A 579 23.95 28.37 1.61
N ASP A 580 24.85 27.53 2.11
CA ASP A 580 25.61 26.53 1.36
C ASP A 580 25.06 25.15 1.65
N ALA A 581 24.20 24.63 0.78
CA ALA A 581 23.74 23.25 0.83
C ALA A 581 24.77 22.34 0.15
N THR A 582 25.59 21.65 0.95
CA THR A 582 26.53 20.63 0.48
C THR A 582 25.80 19.30 0.29
N ILE A 583 25.60 18.88 -0.96
CA ILE A 583 24.96 17.61 -1.31
C ILE A 583 26.02 16.53 -1.51
N VAL A 584 25.84 15.39 -0.84
CA VAL A 584 26.70 14.20 -0.92
C VAL A 584 25.87 12.91 -1.05
N SER A 585 26.51 11.82 -1.49
CA SER A 585 25.90 10.50 -1.45
C SER A 585 25.58 10.06 -0.02
N LEU A 586 24.37 9.55 0.20
CA LEU A 586 23.97 8.86 1.43
C LEU A 586 24.67 7.50 1.55
N ASP A 587 25.02 6.87 0.43
CA ASP A 587 25.78 5.63 0.38
C ASP A 587 27.28 5.93 0.53
N ASN A 588 27.79 5.73 1.74
CA ASN A 588 29.20 5.92 2.08
C ASN A 588 30.15 4.98 1.32
N THR A 589 29.64 3.89 0.74
CA THR A 589 30.43 2.96 -0.08
C THR A 589 30.52 3.40 -1.54
N ASN A 590 29.60 4.27 -1.98
CA ASN A 590 29.60 4.91 -3.29
C ASN A 590 29.54 6.45 -3.17
N PRO A 591 30.60 7.10 -2.68
CA PRO A 591 30.63 8.54 -2.48
C PRO A 591 30.57 9.33 -3.81
N LYS A 592 30.95 8.70 -4.93
CA LYS A 592 31.00 9.30 -6.27
C LYS A 592 29.73 9.08 -7.09
N ALA A 593 28.65 8.58 -6.49
CA ALA A 593 27.43 8.20 -7.20
C ALA A 593 26.82 9.30 -8.08
N PHE A 594 27.03 10.56 -7.69
CA PHE A 594 26.50 11.73 -8.38
C PHE A 594 27.56 12.51 -9.16
N ALA A 595 28.77 11.98 -9.35
CA ALA A 595 29.82 12.70 -10.06
C ALA A 595 29.35 13.11 -11.47
N GLY A 596 29.45 14.40 -11.80
CA GLY A 596 28.98 14.95 -13.08
C GLY A 596 27.47 15.21 -13.19
N TRP A 597 26.69 15.00 -12.13
CA TRP A 597 25.26 15.33 -12.07
C TRP A 597 25.06 16.83 -11.80
N TYR A 598 23.79 17.25 -11.83
CA TYR A 598 23.35 18.62 -11.58
C TYR A 598 22.31 18.66 -10.47
N ALA A 599 22.35 19.69 -9.64
CA ALA A 599 21.42 19.95 -8.55
C ALA A 599 20.73 21.32 -8.74
N VAL A 600 19.47 21.43 -8.34
CA VAL A 600 18.74 22.70 -8.28
C VAL A 600 17.71 22.64 -7.14
N LEU A 601 17.35 23.77 -6.55
CA LEU A 601 16.22 23.83 -5.62
C LEU A 601 14.93 23.42 -6.35
N GLU A 602 13.98 22.80 -5.64
CA GLU A 602 12.63 22.62 -6.15
C GLU A 602 12.01 23.98 -6.50
N TYR A 603 11.29 24.03 -7.61
CA TYR A 603 10.63 25.23 -8.10
C TYR A 603 9.23 24.91 -8.63
N PRO A 604 8.25 25.81 -8.49
CA PRO A 604 6.94 25.66 -9.10
C PRO A 604 7.06 25.58 -10.64
N LYS A 605 6.39 24.60 -11.27
CA LYS A 605 6.48 24.40 -12.74
C LYS A 605 6.06 25.62 -13.54
N ASP A 606 5.11 26.36 -12.98
CA ASP A 606 4.41 27.50 -13.57
C ASP A 606 5.22 28.79 -13.44
N MET A 607 6.31 28.78 -12.65
CA MET A 607 7.18 29.92 -12.44
C MET A 607 8.21 30.03 -13.58
N HIS A 608 8.40 31.27 -14.06
CA HIS A 608 9.48 31.61 -14.98
C HIS A 608 10.77 31.81 -14.17
N VAL A 609 11.57 30.75 -14.09
CA VAL A 609 12.83 30.69 -13.36
C VAL A 609 13.98 30.52 -14.35
N GLU A 610 15.03 31.33 -14.22
CA GLU A 610 16.27 31.17 -15.00
C GLU A 610 17.13 30.06 -14.37
N LEU A 611 16.86 28.82 -14.78
CA LEU A 611 17.48 27.62 -14.18
C LEU A 611 19.01 27.56 -14.33
N GLU A 612 19.58 28.27 -15.31
CA GLU A 612 21.03 28.32 -15.51
C GLU A 612 21.77 29.00 -14.36
N ASP A 613 21.12 29.96 -13.69
CA ASP A 613 21.70 30.72 -12.58
C ASP A 613 21.51 30.03 -11.22
N MET A 614 20.62 29.02 -11.17
CA MET A 614 20.28 28.29 -9.95
C MET A 614 20.87 26.89 -9.86
N LEU A 615 21.37 26.34 -10.97
CA LEU A 615 21.91 24.99 -10.97
C LEU A 615 23.34 24.95 -10.41
N ALA A 616 23.67 23.87 -9.71
CA ALA A 616 25.02 23.57 -9.27
C ALA A 616 25.45 22.19 -9.79
N MET A 617 26.73 22.03 -10.13
CA MET A 617 27.26 20.78 -10.67
C MET A 617 28.00 20.00 -9.59
N PHE A 618 27.82 18.67 -9.59
CA PHE A 618 28.63 17.77 -8.78
C PHE A 618 30.05 17.66 -9.33
N ASP A 619 31.02 17.76 -8.44
CA ASP A 619 32.43 17.54 -8.76
C ASP A 619 32.77 16.05 -8.98
N ASN A 620 34.02 15.79 -9.38
CA ASN A 620 34.53 14.44 -9.60
C ASN A 620 34.61 13.56 -8.33
N THR A 621 34.33 14.15 -7.16
CA THR A 621 34.26 13.45 -5.87
C THR A 621 32.82 13.09 -5.48
N GLY A 622 31.83 13.51 -6.28
CA GLY A 622 30.41 13.28 -6.02
C GLY A 622 29.82 14.26 -5.00
N LYS A 623 30.43 15.44 -4.85
CA LYS A 623 29.94 16.51 -3.98
C LYS A 623 29.48 17.71 -4.79
N CYS A 624 28.40 18.35 -4.35
CA CYS A 624 27.87 19.58 -4.94
C CYS A 624 27.65 20.60 -3.83
N ILE A 625 27.92 21.88 -4.08
CA ILE A 625 27.53 22.98 -3.17
C ILE A 625 26.53 23.84 -3.93
N LEU A 626 25.29 23.84 -3.44
CA LEU A 626 24.21 24.69 -3.93
C LEU A 626 24.10 25.91 -3.01
N ARG A 627 24.42 27.09 -3.55
CA ARG A 627 24.43 28.36 -2.81
C ARG A 627 23.22 29.21 -3.17
N PHE A 628 22.50 29.71 -2.17
CA PHE A 628 21.32 30.57 -2.38
C PHE A 628 21.11 31.52 -1.19
N GLN A 629 20.43 32.65 -1.42
CA GLN A 629 19.99 33.54 -0.34
C GLN A 629 18.62 33.11 0.21
N LYS A 630 18.34 33.50 1.44
CA LYS A 630 17.04 33.26 2.09
C LYS A 630 15.87 33.81 1.25
N SER A 631 16.03 34.98 0.64
CA SER A 631 15.03 35.58 -0.25
C SER A 631 14.72 34.73 -1.47
N ASP A 632 15.74 34.11 -2.08
CA ASP A 632 15.55 33.26 -3.27
C ASP A 632 14.85 31.96 -2.90
N TYR A 633 15.18 31.41 -1.73
CA TYR A 633 14.49 30.28 -1.15
C TYR A 633 13.01 30.59 -0.87
N GLU A 634 12.71 31.72 -0.25
CA GLU A 634 11.33 32.14 0.03
C GLU A 634 10.55 32.43 -1.26
N ALA A 635 11.19 33.03 -2.27
CA ALA A 635 10.59 33.29 -3.57
C ALA A 635 10.18 32.00 -4.31
N LEU A 636 10.84 30.87 -4.03
CA LEU A 636 10.49 29.54 -4.55
C LEU A 636 9.44 28.81 -3.70
N GLU A 637 8.67 29.55 -2.90
CA GLU A 637 7.67 29.01 -1.97
C GLU A 637 8.27 28.12 -0.87
N SER A 638 9.49 28.46 -0.41
CA SER A 638 10.20 27.75 0.65
C SER A 638 10.37 26.24 0.36
N PRO A 639 11.08 25.88 -0.73
CA PRO A 639 11.17 24.50 -1.19
C PRO A 639 11.81 23.60 -0.13
N SER A 640 11.32 22.37 0.00
CA SER A 640 11.87 21.38 0.95
C SER A 640 12.78 20.34 0.27
N LYS A 641 12.98 20.49 -1.05
CA LYS A 641 13.65 19.51 -1.89
C LYS A 641 14.70 20.15 -2.78
N ILE A 642 15.73 19.37 -3.04
CA ILE A 642 16.74 19.58 -4.06
C ILE A 642 16.51 18.50 -5.12
N TRP A 643 16.37 18.93 -6.36
CA TRP A 643 16.20 18.07 -7.52
C TRP A 643 17.55 17.80 -8.16
N LEU A 644 17.82 16.52 -8.43
CA LEU A 644 19.06 16.03 -8.98
C LEU A 644 18.80 15.43 -10.35
N TYR A 645 19.63 15.80 -11.33
CA TYR A 645 19.52 15.38 -12.71
C TYR A 645 20.86 14.80 -13.18
N GLN A 646 20.79 13.68 -13.88
CA GLN A 646 21.97 13.09 -14.50
C GLN A 646 22.47 13.93 -15.68
N TYR A 647 21.55 14.56 -16.42
CA TYR A 647 21.84 15.35 -17.62
C TYR A 647 21.35 16.79 -17.48
N LYS A 648 22.18 17.75 -17.89
CA LYS A 648 21.86 19.19 -17.81
C LYS A 648 20.63 19.51 -18.68
N GLU A 649 20.52 18.89 -19.84
CA GLU A 649 19.46 19.10 -20.81
C GLU A 649 18.09 18.74 -20.24
N ASP A 650 18.01 17.70 -19.40
CA ASP A 650 16.77 17.27 -18.76
C ASP A 650 16.30 18.26 -17.69
N LEU A 651 17.26 18.82 -16.94
CA LEU A 651 17.01 19.92 -16.00
C LEU A 651 16.48 21.15 -16.74
N LEU A 652 17.18 21.60 -17.79
CA LEU A 652 16.80 22.79 -18.57
C LEU A 652 15.49 22.62 -19.33
N SER A 653 15.15 21.39 -19.71
CA SER A 653 13.87 21.03 -20.34
C SER A 653 12.73 20.83 -19.33
N LYS A 654 12.95 21.12 -18.04
CA LYS A 654 11.98 20.93 -16.94
C LYS A 654 11.40 19.51 -16.87
N LYS A 655 12.21 18.49 -17.18
CA LYS A 655 11.79 17.08 -17.04
C LYS A 655 11.71 16.69 -15.56
N LYS A 656 11.18 15.50 -15.29
CA LYS A 656 11.12 14.97 -13.91
C LYS A 656 12.55 14.72 -13.40
N PRO A 657 12.88 15.07 -12.15
CA PRO A 657 14.20 14.82 -11.58
C PRO A 657 14.51 13.33 -11.42
N ASP A 658 15.79 12.99 -11.55
CA ASP A 658 16.29 11.63 -11.40
C ASP A 658 16.35 11.20 -9.94
N VAL A 659 16.81 12.08 -9.07
CA VAL A 659 16.83 11.88 -7.62
C VAL A 659 16.29 13.14 -6.95
N ILE A 660 15.58 12.95 -5.85
CA ILE A 660 15.06 14.04 -5.02
C ILE A 660 15.72 13.89 -3.66
N ALA A 661 16.37 14.96 -3.19
CA ALA A 661 16.98 15.02 -1.87
C ALA A 661 16.24 16.04 -1.01
N SER A 662 15.73 15.63 0.14
CA SER A 662 15.07 16.55 1.07
C SER A 662 16.10 17.35 1.87
N PHE A 663 15.80 18.60 2.18
CA PHE A 663 16.65 19.44 3.03
C PHE A 663 15.81 20.45 3.82
N SER A 664 16.42 21.08 4.84
CA SER A 664 15.82 22.19 5.59
C SER A 664 16.89 23.23 5.92
N LEU A 665 16.48 24.44 6.31
CA LEU A 665 17.40 25.56 6.61
C LEU A 665 18.08 25.47 7.99
N SER A 666 18.24 24.28 8.56
CA SER A 666 18.96 24.04 9.82
C SER A 666 20.47 23.93 9.59
N GLY A 667 21.09 25.02 9.15
CA GLY A 667 22.53 25.08 8.88
C GLY A 667 23.37 25.60 10.06
N SER A 668 24.63 25.19 10.12
CA SER A 668 25.59 25.75 11.08
C SER A 668 26.14 27.07 10.57
N TYR A 669 26.20 28.09 11.44
CA TYR A 669 26.85 29.35 11.11
C TYR A 669 28.31 29.10 10.71
N SER A 670 28.71 29.65 9.57
CA SER A 670 30.00 29.38 8.92
C SER A 670 30.79 30.64 8.56
N GLY A 671 30.36 31.79 9.06
CA GLY A 671 30.96 33.09 8.82
C GLY A 671 30.05 34.01 8.03
N GLU A 672 30.63 34.90 7.23
CA GLU A 672 29.91 35.85 6.39
C GLU A 672 30.26 35.64 4.92
N TYR A 673 29.28 35.82 4.05
CA TYR A 673 29.47 35.85 2.60
C TYR A 673 28.83 37.13 2.06
N SER A 674 29.62 37.91 1.32
CA SER A 674 29.18 39.21 0.77
C SER A 674 28.61 40.18 1.83
N GLY A 675 29.11 40.11 3.07
CA GLY A 675 28.67 40.95 4.19
C GLY A 675 27.36 40.51 4.86
N GLU A 676 26.83 39.33 4.51
CA GLU A 676 25.64 38.73 5.14
C GLU A 676 26.01 37.38 5.79
N PRO A 677 25.32 36.93 6.86
CA PRO A 677 25.61 35.67 7.53
C PRO A 677 25.54 34.47 6.56
N LEU A 678 26.51 33.56 6.62
CA LEU A 678 26.55 32.33 5.83
C LEU A 678 26.32 31.11 6.72
N TYR A 679 25.38 30.26 6.33
CA TYR A 679 25.09 28.98 7.00
C TYR A 679 25.44 27.81 6.08
N THR A 680 25.96 26.72 6.64
CA THR A 680 26.28 25.50 5.90
C THR A 680 25.31 24.38 6.27
N ILE A 681 24.78 23.68 5.26
CA ILE A 681 23.82 22.58 5.41
C ILE A 681 24.43 21.35 4.74
N LEU A 682 24.38 20.19 5.41
CA LEU A 682 24.75 18.91 4.80
C LEU A 682 23.49 18.19 4.34
N VAL A 683 23.41 17.90 3.04
CA VAL A 683 22.31 17.17 2.41
C VAL A 683 22.80 15.82 1.92
N LYS A 684 22.19 14.73 2.37
CA LYS A 684 22.53 13.38 1.92
C LYS A 684 21.48 12.86 0.94
N ALA A 685 21.88 12.67 -0.31
CA ALA A 685 21.01 12.17 -1.36
C ALA A 685 21.21 10.66 -1.53
N LYS A 686 20.12 9.88 -1.56
CA LYS A 686 20.21 8.44 -1.85
C LYS A 686 20.39 8.24 -3.36
N PRO A 687 21.50 7.64 -3.84
CA PRO A 687 21.64 7.33 -5.25
C PRO A 687 20.47 6.49 -5.74
N LYS A 688 20.05 6.68 -7.00
CA LYS A 688 19.22 5.67 -7.68
C LYS A 688 19.97 4.35 -7.54
N GLY A 689 19.39 3.39 -6.83
CA GLY A 689 19.95 2.04 -6.81
C GLY A 689 20.10 1.58 -8.26
N ASN A 690 21.21 0.90 -8.58
CA ASN A 690 21.26 0.11 -9.81
C ASN A 690 20.11 -0.90 -9.71
N LYS A 691 18.94 -0.54 -10.22
CA LYS A 691 17.96 -1.53 -10.59
C LYS A 691 18.63 -2.27 -11.72
N ASP A 692 18.93 -3.55 -11.50
CA ASP A 692 19.09 -4.46 -12.61
C ASP A 692 17.91 -4.21 -13.56
N ASP A 693 18.23 -4.01 -14.83
CA ASP A 693 17.21 -3.83 -15.85
C ASP A 693 16.22 -4.98 -15.67
N ILE A 694 14.92 -4.68 -15.52
CA ILE A 694 13.91 -5.72 -15.32
C ILE A 694 13.98 -6.75 -16.45
N LEU A 695 14.45 -6.34 -17.63
CA LEU A 695 14.68 -7.19 -18.79
C LEU A 695 15.93 -8.08 -18.69
N ASN A 696 16.86 -7.87 -17.75
CA ASN A 696 17.94 -8.83 -17.46
C ASN A 696 17.37 -10.22 -17.16
N SER A 697 16.21 -10.27 -16.50
CA SER A 697 15.50 -11.51 -16.21
C SER A 697 15.02 -12.26 -17.45
N ILE A 698 14.98 -11.63 -18.65
CA ILE A 698 14.61 -12.33 -19.90
C ILE A 698 15.75 -13.22 -20.41
N SER A 699 17.00 -13.04 -19.94
CA SER A 699 18.12 -13.87 -20.36
C SER A 699 17.96 -15.31 -19.85
N GLY A 700 18.15 -16.30 -20.72
CA GLY A 700 18.09 -17.72 -20.37
C GLY A 700 17.58 -18.63 -21.50
N ASP A 701 17.44 -19.92 -21.20
CA ASP A 701 16.87 -20.91 -22.10
C ASP A 701 15.34 -20.98 -21.98
N TYR A 702 14.68 -21.16 -23.11
CA TYR A 702 13.22 -21.20 -23.26
C TYR A 702 12.79 -22.46 -23.98
N SER A 703 11.71 -23.06 -23.48
CA SER A 703 10.91 -24.00 -24.24
C SER A 703 10.08 -23.23 -25.27
N SER A 704 10.10 -23.66 -26.53
CA SER A 704 9.38 -23.00 -27.61
C SER A 704 8.22 -23.86 -28.08
N TYR A 705 7.06 -23.25 -28.27
CA TYR A 705 5.85 -23.92 -28.75
C TYR A 705 5.25 -23.15 -29.90
N MET A 706 5.07 -23.82 -31.04
CA MET A 706 4.50 -23.20 -32.22
C MET A 706 3.00 -23.01 -32.02
N ILE A 707 2.51 -21.78 -32.17
CA ILE A 707 1.09 -21.44 -32.08
C ILE A 707 0.46 -21.12 -33.43
N ARG A 708 1.28 -20.81 -34.44
CA ARG A 708 0.81 -20.55 -35.80
C ARG A 708 1.87 -20.86 -36.84
N ALA A 709 1.46 -21.46 -37.94
CA ALA A 709 2.27 -21.65 -39.14
C ALA A 709 1.46 -21.24 -40.38
N GLU A 710 2.05 -20.40 -41.23
CA GLU A 710 1.48 -20.00 -42.51
C GLU A 710 2.47 -20.21 -43.65
N LEU A 711 1.96 -20.75 -44.76
CA LEU A 711 2.66 -20.85 -46.03
C LEU A 711 1.77 -20.27 -47.12
N PHE A 712 2.26 -19.23 -47.76
CA PHE A 712 1.63 -18.60 -48.92
C PHE A 712 2.57 -18.68 -50.13
N ILE A 713 2.10 -19.25 -51.23
CA ILE A 713 2.82 -19.29 -52.52
C ILE A 713 1.91 -18.67 -53.59
N PRO A 714 2.29 -17.53 -54.19
CA PRO A 714 1.52 -16.89 -55.26
C PRO A 714 1.58 -17.71 -56.54
N GLY A 715 0.56 -17.61 -57.39
CA GLY A 715 0.46 -18.42 -58.61
C GLY A 715 0.03 -17.63 -59.84
N GLU A 716 0.83 -17.73 -60.90
CA GLU A 716 0.35 -17.78 -62.29
C GLU A 716 0.96 -19.03 -62.96
N GLY A 717 0.12 -19.93 -63.48
CA GLY A 717 0.54 -21.20 -64.11
C GLY A 717 0.82 -22.38 -63.17
N MET A 718 0.88 -22.16 -61.85
CA MET A 718 0.89 -23.19 -60.79
C MET A 718 -0.28 -22.92 -59.81
N MET A 719 -0.79 -23.95 -59.13
CA MET A 719 -1.85 -23.77 -58.10
C MET A 719 -1.34 -22.88 -56.96
N GLN A 720 -2.04 -21.78 -56.68
CA GLN A 720 -1.83 -20.96 -55.49
C GLN A 720 -1.98 -21.82 -54.23
N ILE A 721 -1.07 -21.66 -53.27
CA ILE A 721 -1.12 -22.35 -51.97
C ILE A 721 -1.28 -21.29 -50.88
N ASP A 722 -2.34 -21.39 -50.08
CA ASP A 722 -2.56 -20.61 -48.85
C ASP A 722 -2.91 -21.60 -47.74
N LYS A 723 -1.93 -21.93 -46.89
CA LYS A 723 -2.09 -22.83 -45.75
C LYS A 723 -1.86 -22.05 -44.47
N LYS A 724 -2.80 -22.18 -43.54
CA LYS A 724 -2.74 -21.58 -42.20
C LYS A 724 -3.16 -22.62 -41.19
N GLU A 725 -2.32 -22.82 -40.19
CA GLU A 725 -2.56 -23.76 -39.10
C GLU A 725 -2.28 -23.03 -37.79
N ASP A 726 -3.25 -23.09 -36.87
CA ASP A 726 -3.14 -22.58 -35.51
C ASP A 726 -3.06 -23.76 -34.54
N TYR A 727 -2.32 -23.57 -33.45
CA TYR A 727 -2.07 -24.58 -32.43
C TYR A 727 -2.16 -23.95 -31.05
N GLU A 728 -2.66 -24.69 -30.06
CA GLU A 728 -2.54 -24.28 -28.65
C GLU A 728 -1.06 -24.35 -28.20
N PRO A 729 -0.61 -23.51 -27.25
CA PRO A 729 0.79 -23.41 -26.83
C PRO A 729 1.45 -24.68 -26.28
N TRP A 730 0.76 -25.82 -26.15
CA TRP A 730 1.36 -27.10 -25.72
C TRP A 730 1.20 -28.22 -26.76
N GLU A 731 0.48 -27.97 -27.87
CA GLU A 731 0.19 -28.99 -28.87
C GLU A 731 1.38 -29.29 -29.79
N LYS A 732 2.20 -28.28 -30.09
CA LYS A 732 3.32 -28.39 -31.03
C LYS A 732 4.62 -27.84 -30.45
N PRO A 733 5.32 -28.60 -29.58
CA PRO A 733 6.63 -28.21 -29.09
C PRO A 733 7.63 -28.09 -30.24
N SER A 734 8.57 -27.15 -30.09
CA SER A 734 9.65 -26.87 -31.03
C SER A 734 11.00 -26.96 -30.30
N ALA A 735 12.09 -26.63 -31.00
CA ALA A 735 13.41 -26.63 -30.38
C ALA A 735 13.55 -25.49 -29.39
N GLU A 736 14.39 -25.72 -28.40
CA GLU A 736 14.74 -24.74 -27.38
C GLU A 736 15.31 -23.47 -28.02
N VAL A 737 15.09 -22.35 -27.35
CA VAL A 737 15.56 -21.03 -27.77
C VAL A 737 16.30 -20.40 -26.60
N TRP A 738 17.45 -19.82 -26.87
CA TRP A 738 18.20 -19.03 -25.90
C TRP A 738 18.03 -17.55 -26.22
N LEU A 739 17.65 -16.78 -25.21
CA LEU A 739 17.60 -15.32 -25.26
C LEU A 739 18.68 -14.73 -24.36
N HIS A 740 19.33 -13.68 -24.81
CA HIS A 740 20.27 -12.91 -23.99
C HIS A 740 20.05 -11.42 -24.15
N TYR A 741 19.71 -10.76 -23.05
CA TYR A 741 19.50 -9.33 -23.00
C TYR A 741 20.82 -8.61 -22.83
N ASN A 742 21.12 -7.72 -23.77
CA ASN A 742 22.37 -6.96 -23.78
C ASN A 742 22.15 -5.48 -23.39
N GLY A 743 20.93 -5.07 -23.05
CA GLY A 743 20.53 -3.66 -22.89
C GLY A 743 19.82 -3.14 -24.15
N PRO A 744 20.51 -2.44 -25.06
CA PRO A 744 19.88 -1.87 -26.26
C PRO A 744 19.49 -2.92 -27.33
N SER A 745 19.85 -4.19 -27.13
CA SER A 745 19.57 -5.30 -28.05
C SER A 745 19.27 -6.60 -27.32
N LEU A 746 18.68 -7.55 -28.05
CA LEU A 746 18.37 -8.89 -27.56
C LEU A 746 18.97 -9.93 -28.52
N THR A 747 19.84 -10.80 -28.02
CA THR A 747 20.36 -11.91 -28.82
C THR A 747 19.41 -13.09 -28.77
N LEU A 748 19.06 -13.62 -29.93
CA LEU A 748 18.24 -14.82 -30.13
C LEU A 748 19.10 -15.92 -30.76
N LYS A 749 19.04 -17.12 -30.18
CA LYS A 749 19.67 -18.34 -30.72
C LYS A 749 18.69 -19.50 -30.64
N SER A 750 18.44 -20.20 -31.75
CA SER A 750 17.62 -21.42 -31.74
C SER A 750 18.51 -22.66 -31.76
N TYR A 751 18.23 -23.62 -30.89
CA TYR A 751 18.93 -24.91 -30.90
C TYR A 751 18.46 -25.85 -32.02
N SER A 752 17.47 -25.45 -32.83
CA SER A 752 17.14 -26.14 -34.09
C SER A 752 18.04 -25.74 -35.26
N ASP A 753 18.73 -24.61 -35.16
CA ASP A 753 19.68 -24.20 -36.18
C ASP A 753 20.97 -25.03 -36.03
N PRO A 754 21.35 -25.86 -37.02
CA PRO A 754 22.56 -26.67 -36.95
C PRO A 754 23.84 -25.84 -36.83
N TYR A 755 23.81 -24.54 -37.17
CA TYR A 755 24.94 -23.64 -37.05
C TYR A 755 24.93 -22.79 -35.79
N LEU A 756 23.86 -22.87 -34.98
CA LEU A 756 23.67 -22.10 -33.75
C LEU A 756 23.87 -20.59 -33.96
N THR A 757 23.33 -20.06 -35.07
CA THR A 757 23.49 -18.66 -35.45
C THR A 757 22.87 -17.76 -34.37
N GLU A 758 23.63 -16.75 -33.96
CA GLU A 758 23.15 -15.71 -33.04
C GLU A 758 22.61 -14.53 -33.84
N HIS A 759 21.32 -14.26 -33.67
CA HIS A 759 20.68 -13.08 -34.24
C HIS A 759 20.62 -11.99 -33.18
N VAL A 760 21.26 -10.84 -33.43
CA VAL A 760 21.21 -9.68 -32.52
C VAL A 760 20.06 -8.78 -32.96
N LEU A 761 18.97 -8.77 -32.21
CA LEU A 761 17.77 -7.99 -32.50
C LEU A 761 17.87 -6.61 -31.89
N GLU A 762 17.52 -5.58 -32.65
CA GLU A 762 17.52 -4.19 -32.21
C GLU A 762 16.21 -3.84 -31.48
N LYS A 763 16.29 -2.96 -30.49
CA LYS A 763 15.10 -2.51 -29.74
C LYS A 763 14.19 -1.67 -30.64
N PHE A 764 12.97 -2.15 -30.88
CA PHE A 764 11.93 -1.45 -31.63
C PHE A 764 10.96 -0.69 -30.70
N SER A 765 10.65 -1.26 -29.52
CA SER A 765 9.88 -0.63 -28.45
C SER A 765 10.31 -1.18 -27.08
N ASP A 766 9.67 -0.75 -25.98
CA ASP A 766 9.99 -1.23 -24.63
C ASP A 766 9.82 -2.73 -24.43
N THR A 767 9.07 -3.41 -25.29
CA THR A 767 8.84 -4.85 -25.20
C THR A 767 9.12 -5.59 -26.50
N ARG A 768 9.54 -4.92 -27.59
CA ARG A 768 9.71 -5.53 -28.91
C ARG A 768 11.11 -5.34 -29.46
N TYR A 769 11.72 -6.43 -29.90
CA TYR A 769 13.03 -6.49 -30.54
C TYR A 769 12.90 -7.09 -31.93
N GLU A 770 13.62 -6.55 -32.91
CA GLU A 770 13.52 -7.00 -34.28
C GLU A 770 14.85 -6.91 -35.03
N ILE A 771 15.08 -7.84 -35.96
CA ILE A 771 16.08 -7.70 -37.02
C ILE A 771 15.47 -8.11 -38.35
N THR A 772 15.73 -7.33 -39.40
CA THR A 772 15.39 -7.67 -40.78
C THR A 772 16.65 -7.62 -41.64
N TYR A 773 16.87 -8.67 -42.43
CA TYR A 773 18.02 -8.74 -43.33
C TYR A 773 17.68 -9.48 -44.64
N GLN A 774 18.51 -9.25 -45.66
CA GLN A 774 18.39 -9.92 -46.96
C GLN A 774 19.24 -11.20 -46.98
N ASN A 775 18.64 -12.31 -47.40
CA ASN A 775 19.31 -13.58 -47.66
C ASN A 775 19.01 -14.03 -49.09
N GLY A 776 19.88 -13.65 -50.03
CA GLY A 776 19.63 -13.84 -51.47
C GLY A 776 18.45 -12.98 -51.93
N THR A 777 17.43 -13.60 -52.54
CA THR A 777 16.17 -12.95 -52.97
C THR A 777 15.06 -13.02 -51.92
N THR A 778 15.42 -13.35 -50.67
CA THR A 778 14.47 -13.52 -49.56
C THR A 778 14.75 -12.52 -48.46
N THR A 779 13.74 -11.74 -48.09
CA THR A 779 13.75 -10.90 -46.90
C THR A 779 13.40 -11.77 -45.69
N VAL A 780 14.23 -11.73 -44.65
CA VAL A 780 14.01 -12.47 -43.41
C VAL A 780 13.87 -11.50 -42.24
N THR A 781 12.82 -11.68 -41.44
CA THR A 781 12.55 -10.88 -40.25
C THR A 781 12.37 -11.79 -39.04
N HIS A 782 13.12 -11.49 -37.97
CA HIS A 782 12.96 -12.09 -36.65
C HIS A 782 12.43 -11.04 -35.69
N THR A 783 11.33 -11.33 -35.03
CA THR A 783 10.74 -10.44 -34.02
C THR A 783 10.56 -11.19 -32.70
N VAL A 784 11.03 -10.62 -31.60
CA VAL A 784 10.77 -11.09 -30.24
C VAL A 784 9.98 -10.02 -29.49
N GLU A 785 8.82 -10.41 -28.96
CA GLU A 785 7.96 -9.55 -28.14
C GLU A 785 7.86 -10.12 -26.73
N ILE A 786 8.25 -9.33 -25.73
CA ILE A 786 8.21 -9.71 -24.32
C ILE A 786 6.75 -9.62 -23.85
N ILE A 787 6.17 -10.77 -23.51
CA ILE A 787 4.78 -10.86 -23.01
C ILE A 787 4.77 -10.67 -21.50
N SER A 788 5.70 -11.32 -20.80
CA SER A 788 5.85 -11.23 -19.35
C SER A 788 7.32 -11.24 -18.99
N VAL A 789 7.78 -10.17 -18.34
CA VAL A 789 9.17 -9.98 -17.94
C VAL A 789 9.66 -11.18 -17.12
N GLY A 790 10.75 -11.79 -17.56
CA GLY A 790 11.41 -12.93 -16.92
C GLY A 790 10.75 -14.30 -17.11
N HIS A 791 9.63 -14.40 -17.82
CA HIS A 791 8.83 -15.64 -17.87
C HIS A 791 8.43 -16.05 -19.29
N ARG A 792 7.94 -15.11 -20.12
CA ARG A 792 7.35 -15.44 -21.43
C ARG A 792 7.66 -14.41 -22.50
N ALA A 793 7.97 -14.89 -23.70
CA ALA A 793 8.12 -14.07 -24.89
C ALA A 793 7.39 -14.72 -26.08
N LYS A 794 7.13 -13.94 -27.13
CA LYS A 794 6.60 -14.42 -28.41
C LYS A 794 7.67 -14.21 -29.46
N TYR A 795 8.03 -15.28 -30.15
CA TYR A 795 8.96 -15.23 -31.26
C TYR A 795 8.22 -15.40 -32.58
N THR A 796 8.47 -14.48 -33.52
CA THR A 796 7.93 -14.52 -34.87
C THR A 796 9.07 -14.61 -35.87
N PHE A 797 8.99 -15.60 -36.75
CA PHE A 797 9.87 -15.75 -37.91
C PHE A 797 9.07 -15.52 -39.19
N LEU A 798 9.51 -14.58 -40.00
CA LEU A 798 8.92 -14.27 -41.30
C LEU A 798 9.99 -14.34 -42.39
N SER A 799 9.73 -15.11 -43.45
CA SER A 799 10.52 -15.05 -44.68
C SER A 799 9.64 -14.78 -45.89
N GLU A 800 10.05 -13.84 -46.72
CA GLU A 800 9.33 -13.41 -47.91
C GLU A 800 10.28 -13.30 -49.11
N THR A 801 9.97 -14.02 -50.19
CA THR A 801 10.75 -13.94 -51.44
C THR A 801 10.29 -12.76 -52.28
N GLU A 802 11.15 -12.21 -53.15
CA GLU A 802 10.76 -11.20 -54.14
C GLU A 802 9.60 -11.64 -55.04
N GLY A 803 9.43 -12.95 -55.23
CA GLY A 803 8.32 -13.55 -55.96
C GLY A 803 6.99 -13.60 -55.19
N GLY A 804 6.94 -13.11 -53.95
CA GLY A 804 5.75 -13.03 -53.09
C GLY A 804 5.43 -14.30 -52.31
N GLN A 805 6.31 -15.30 -52.29
CA GLN A 805 6.15 -16.47 -51.41
C GLN A 805 6.48 -16.06 -49.97
N ARG A 806 5.58 -16.38 -49.03
CA ARG A 806 5.70 -16.02 -47.61
C ARG A 806 5.60 -17.23 -46.71
N ASN A 807 6.54 -17.37 -45.77
CA ASN A 807 6.46 -18.30 -44.65
C ASN A 807 6.41 -17.52 -43.34
N LEU A 808 5.42 -17.81 -42.49
CA LEU A 808 5.29 -17.22 -41.16
C LEU A 808 5.23 -18.35 -40.13
N SER A 809 6.05 -18.25 -39.10
CA SER A 809 5.97 -19.13 -37.93
C SER A 809 5.94 -18.28 -36.66
N VAL A 810 4.98 -18.54 -35.78
CA VAL A 810 4.83 -17.85 -34.50
C VAL A 810 4.94 -18.85 -33.37
N TYR A 811 5.75 -18.51 -32.37
CA TYR A 811 6.04 -19.35 -31.22
C TYR A 811 5.81 -18.59 -29.93
N ILE A 812 5.30 -19.29 -28.92
CA ILE A 812 5.35 -18.86 -27.52
C ILE A 812 6.59 -19.48 -26.89
N LEU A 813 7.40 -18.64 -26.27
CA LEU A 813 8.59 -19.00 -25.52
C LEU A 813 8.26 -18.95 -24.03
N GLU A 814 8.49 -20.05 -23.33
CA GLU A 814 8.31 -20.16 -21.87
C GLU A 814 9.66 -20.47 -21.23
N LYS A 815 10.09 -19.61 -20.29
CA LYS A 815 11.41 -19.72 -19.67
C LYS A 815 11.49 -21.00 -18.84
N LYS A 816 12.64 -21.69 -18.94
CA LYS A 816 12.91 -22.90 -18.17
C LYS A 816 13.25 -22.63 -16.71
#